data_AF-A0A2K9PV70-F1
#
_entry.id   AF-A0A2K9PV70-F1
#
_cell.length_a   1.000
_cell.length_b   1.000
_cell.length_c   1.000
_cell.angle_alpha   90.00
_cell.angle_beta   90.00
_cell.angle_gamma   90.00
#
_symmetry.space_group_name_H-M   'P 1'
#
loop_
_entity.id
_entity.type
_entity.pdbx_description
1 polymer ?
#
loop_
_entity_poly.entity_id
_entity_poly.type
_entity_poly.pdbx_seq_one_letter_code
_entity_poly.pdbx_strand_id
1 'polypeptide(L)'
;MAAMFCVNAQNYKPKQQVAQAKSTGKVFKKVNLLKAVTGKSDVVIPEELNDYTILSLDAPSMKSLTKSSSSTPEAMSFLIPGKKAPLQLELVKVDVVSDDFEALEMPSGKSISSKKKMAHYRGIIKGQPNSIAAISFVNNEVSGLICVEGDDSNLVLGKLDNSSKHILYRDDDISHLNEFVCKTTDANYIDRPTQKTSKGEPSANKQKCPEIFFDVANDVVRDKGGAQAASNFVEAMFNQVAILYANDGMKIKLSGIRTWTSTTPFNNLDSYRAYRNRNGFNGDLGHFVTYNYSGGVAWVDALCSSHKYGLSGIHRSYQNVPRYSWNISTIAHELGHNFGSPHTHSCSWNGNNTAIDGCYSTEGGCRRPSIPSGGGTIMSYCHLTSAGTNLNKGFGSQPASLIRNNINRASCVGTCSGGGNGGGDEVSCADVDPWNENASYSAGDKVVYRGRLFERNTNNTDWNDLGACKDGDSTDICAGVDPWRENTSYSAGDKVIYNGRLFQRNSDNSDWINLGDCGTTSNNPCDGYDAWVNNVSYDTGDIVIYKGSLFERVNGDWKKLATCTSSSLALLPGENVEEVSNFRAYPIPAKDVLYIEAYNLTGEPSAILLKDVKGRTLQSVEVKGASEKGGSIKQSINVGKLSSGIYFIKIKGSNEPMVKKIIIE
;
A
#
# COMPACT_ATOMS: atom_id res chain seq x y z
N MET A 1 -34.88 25.71 -8.17
CA MET A 1 -34.30 24.80 -7.16
C MET A 1 -33.45 23.79 -7.91
N ALA A 2 -32.18 24.12 -8.16
CA ALA A 2 -31.31 23.31 -9.03
C ALA A 2 -30.57 22.27 -8.19
N ALA A 3 -30.77 21.00 -8.50
CA ALA A 3 -30.04 19.90 -7.89
C ALA A 3 -28.61 19.89 -8.43
N MET A 4 -27.63 20.15 -7.55
CA MET A 4 -26.21 19.92 -7.82
C MET A 4 -25.98 18.43 -8.04
N PHE A 5 -25.62 18.04 -9.26
CA PHE A 5 -25.03 16.73 -9.53
C PHE A 5 -23.54 16.79 -9.16
N CYS A 6 -23.20 16.34 -7.95
CA CYS A 6 -21.81 16.11 -7.56
C CYS A 6 -21.26 14.89 -8.32
N VAL A 7 -20.20 15.09 -9.10
CA VAL A 7 -19.34 14.01 -9.59
C VAL A 7 -18.66 13.38 -8.37
N ASN A 8 -19.04 12.13 -8.05
CA ASN A 8 -18.48 11.40 -6.91
C ASN A 8 -17.06 10.93 -7.25
N ALA A 9 -16.04 11.63 -6.77
CA ALA A 9 -14.75 10.99 -6.51
C ALA A 9 -14.98 9.81 -5.55
N GLN A 10 -14.54 8.61 -5.93
CA GLN A 10 -14.73 7.43 -5.09
C GLN A 10 -13.87 7.58 -3.84
N ASN A 11 -14.48 7.90 -2.70
CA ASN A 11 -13.75 8.13 -1.47
C ASN A 11 -13.48 6.81 -0.75
N TYR A 12 -12.21 6.52 -0.46
CA TYR A 12 -11.79 5.24 0.13
C TYR A 12 -11.59 5.30 1.64
N LYS A 13 -11.38 6.50 2.21
CA LYS A 13 -11.16 6.62 3.66
C LYS A 13 -12.44 6.24 4.40
N PRO A 14 -12.34 5.48 5.50
CA PRO A 14 -13.53 5.00 6.23
C PRO A 14 -14.52 6.11 6.59
N LYS A 15 -14.02 7.26 7.06
CA LYS A 15 -14.87 8.43 7.39
C LYS A 15 -15.63 8.99 6.20
N GLN A 16 -15.00 9.01 5.03
CA GLN A 16 -15.61 9.52 3.81
C GLN A 16 -16.64 8.52 3.26
N GLN A 17 -16.36 7.22 3.34
CA GLN A 17 -17.32 6.17 2.97
C GLN A 17 -18.58 6.24 3.83
N VAL A 18 -18.43 6.42 5.14
CA VAL A 18 -19.57 6.59 6.06
C VAL A 18 -20.32 7.90 5.77
N ALA A 19 -19.61 9.01 5.56
CA ALA A 19 -20.23 10.29 5.21
C ALA A 19 -21.01 10.23 3.89
N GLN A 20 -20.44 9.60 2.86
CA GLN A 20 -21.07 9.40 1.56
C GLN A 20 -22.30 8.49 1.67
N ALA A 21 -22.22 7.40 2.44
CA ALA A 21 -23.37 6.53 2.70
C ALA A 21 -24.52 7.31 3.36
N LYS A 22 -24.21 8.18 4.33
CA LYS A 22 -25.21 9.04 4.98
C LYS A 22 -25.80 10.07 4.01
N SER A 23 -24.96 10.75 3.23
CA SER A 23 -25.43 11.80 2.30
C SER A 23 -26.24 11.25 1.14
N THR A 24 -26.01 10.00 0.74
CA THR A 24 -26.79 9.28 -0.28
C THR A 24 -28.04 8.60 0.28
N GLY A 25 -28.37 8.84 1.57
CA GLY A 25 -29.58 8.31 2.20
C GLY A 25 -29.54 6.81 2.52
N LYS A 26 -28.35 6.17 2.53
CA LYS A 26 -28.24 4.77 2.95
C LYS A 26 -28.69 4.62 4.41
N VAL A 27 -29.56 3.66 4.66
CA VAL A 27 -30.07 3.38 6.00
C VAL A 27 -29.04 2.57 6.80
N PHE A 28 -28.57 3.12 7.91
CA PHE A 28 -27.71 2.41 8.86
C PHE A 28 -28.55 1.50 9.74
N LYS A 29 -28.79 0.27 9.29
CA LYS A 29 -29.57 -0.72 10.04
C LYS A 29 -28.92 -1.00 11.39
N LYS A 30 -29.68 -0.90 12.49
CA LYS A 30 -29.17 -1.28 13.81
C LYS A 30 -28.97 -2.79 13.86
N VAL A 31 -27.76 -3.21 14.23
CA VAL A 31 -27.38 -4.63 14.32
C VAL A 31 -26.81 -4.88 15.71
N ASN A 32 -27.48 -5.76 16.46
CA ASN A 32 -27.09 -6.18 17.80
C ASN A 32 -26.91 -7.70 17.78
N LEU A 33 -25.66 -8.17 17.60
CA LEU A 33 -25.36 -9.61 17.57
C LEU A 33 -24.64 -10.09 18.83
N LEU A 34 -24.04 -9.17 19.58
CA LEU A 34 -23.16 -9.47 20.69
C LEU A 34 -23.81 -9.06 22.01
N LYS A 35 -23.72 -9.92 23.02
CA LYS A 35 -24.15 -9.63 24.39
C LYS A 35 -23.01 -9.87 25.36
N ALA A 36 -22.76 -8.93 26.25
CA ALA A 36 -21.78 -9.11 27.32
C ALA A 36 -22.14 -10.30 28.20
N VAL A 37 -21.16 -11.17 28.44
CA VAL A 37 -21.30 -12.27 29.40
C VAL A 37 -21.06 -11.70 30.79
N THR A 38 -22.11 -11.67 31.61
CA THR A 38 -22.03 -11.21 33.01
C THR A 38 -21.92 -12.40 33.96
N GLY A 39 -20.95 -12.38 34.89
CA GLY A 39 -20.73 -13.44 35.88
C GLY A 39 -19.48 -14.29 35.60
N LYS A 40 -19.32 -15.43 36.30
CA LYS A 40 -18.18 -16.35 36.08
C LYS A 40 -18.26 -16.93 34.66
N SER A 41 -17.24 -16.68 33.85
CA SER A 41 -17.04 -17.36 32.56
C SER A 41 -16.20 -18.61 32.79
N ASP A 42 -16.52 -19.68 32.07
CA ASP A 42 -15.77 -20.94 31.97
C ASP A 42 -14.56 -20.83 31.03
N VAL A 43 -14.38 -19.68 30.38
CA VAL A 43 -13.28 -19.44 29.45
C VAL A 43 -12.07 -18.90 30.20
N VAL A 44 -10.92 -19.56 30.02
CA VAL A 44 -9.62 -19.11 30.52
C VAL A 44 -9.22 -17.84 29.77
N ILE A 45 -8.79 -16.80 30.45
CA ILE A 45 -8.31 -15.56 29.83
C ILE A 45 -6.91 -15.28 30.39
N PRO A 46 -5.95 -14.85 29.58
CA PRO A 46 -4.62 -14.46 30.05
C PRO A 46 -4.68 -13.40 31.14
N GLU A 47 -3.83 -13.53 32.16
CA GLU A 47 -3.73 -12.56 33.26
C GLU A 47 -3.25 -11.18 32.79
N GLU A 48 -2.56 -11.14 31.64
CA GLU A 48 -2.07 -9.93 31.00
C GLU A 48 -3.21 -9.01 30.49
N LEU A 49 -4.41 -9.55 30.23
CA LEU A 49 -5.54 -8.77 29.74
C LEU A 49 -6.28 -8.05 30.88
N ASN A 50 -6.11 -6.73 30.96
CA ASN A 50 -6.68 -5.90 32.01
C ASN A 50 -8.02 -5.27 31.58
N ASP A 51 -8.17 -4.91 30.31
CA ASP A 51 -9.38 -4.30 29.75
C ASP A 51 -9.97 -5.16 28.62
N TYR A 52 -10.81 -6.11 29.00
CA TYR A 52 -11.53 -6.97 28.07
C TYR A 52 -13.01 -7.14 28.40
N THR A 53 -13.78 -7.57 27.41
CA THR A 53 -15.19 -7.96 27.53
C THR A 53 -15.41 -9.29 26.82
N ILE A 54 -15.92 -10.28 27.55
CA ILE A 54 -16.36 -11.56 26.95
C ILE A 54 -17.77 -11.38 26.41
N LEU A 55 -17.97 -11.85 25.19
CA LEU A 55 -19.18 -11.64 24.41
C LEU A 55 -19.76 -12.99 23.98
N SER A 56 -21.08 -13.10 24.04
CA SER A 56 -21.84 -14.19 23.44
C SER A 56 -22.45 -13.72 22.11
N LEU A 57 -22.47 -14.60 21.11
CA LEU A 57 -23.01 -14.31 19.78
C LEU A 57 -24.41 -14.88 19.62
N ASP A 58 -25.34 -14.05 19.14
CA ASP A 58 -26.65 -14.49 18.64
C ASP A 58 -26.48 -15.16 17.27
N ALA A 59 -26.23 -16.47 17.28
CA ALA A 59 -26.00 -17.26 16.08
C ALA A 59 -27.20 -17.26 15.10
N PRO A 60 -28.47 -17.36 15.53
CA PRO A 60 -29.62 -17.15 14.63
C PRO A 60 -29.60 -15.80 13.91
N SER A 61 -29.41 -14.69 14.63
CA SER A 61 -29.36 -13.35 14.04
C SER A 61 -28.16 -13.19 13.10
N MET A 62 -27.00 -13.76 13.44
CA MET A 62 -25.82 -13.79 12.59
C MET A 62 -26.05 -14.55 11.28
N LYS A 63 -26.64 -15.75 11.36
CA LYS A 63 -27.01 -16.53 10.16
C LYS A 63 -27.99 -15.77 9.28
N SER A 64 -28.93 -15.03 9.88
CA SER A 64 -29.85 -14.18 9.13
C SER A 64 -29.16 -13.00 8.46
N LEU A 65 -28.12 -12.42 9.08
CA LEU A 65 -27.36 -11.31 8.54
C LEU A 65 -26.59 -11.71 7.27
N THR A 66 -26.01 -12.91 7.24
CA THR A 66 -25.13 -13.38 6.15
C THR A 66 -25.82 -14.35 5.18
N LYS A 67 -27.15 -14.51 5.26
CA LYS A 67 -27.90 -15.51 4.48
C LYS A 67 -27.91 -15.22 2.97
N SER A 68 -28.01 -13.95 2.60
CA SER A 68 -28.12 -13.49 1.21
C SER A 68 -27.67 -12.03 1.07
N SER A 69 -27.35 -11.63 -0.16
CA SER A 69 -27.05 -10.23 -0.47
C SER A 69 -28.18 -9.27 -0.09
N SER A 70 -29.45 -9.72 -0.17
CA SER A 70 -30.63 -8.93 0.20
C SER A 70 -30.86 -8.79 1.71
N SER A 71 -30.34 -9.72 2.53
CA SER A 71 -30.43 -9.68 3.99
C SER A 71 -29.23 -8.99 4.64
N THR A 72 -28.10 -8.96 3.92
CA THR A 72 -26.86 -8.29 4.31
C THR A 72 -26.99 -6.78 4.06
N PRO A 73 -27.07 -5.93 5.10
CA PRO A 73 -27.33 -4.51 4.92
C PRO A 73 -26.14 -3.78 4.28
N GLU A 74 -26.39 -2.84 3.38
CA GLU A 74 -25.33 -2.05 2.74
C GLU A 74 -24.62 -1.08 3.70
N ALA A 75 -25.29 -0.69 4.78
CA ALA A 75 -24.72 0.06 5.90
C ALA A 75 -25.36 -0.38 7.22
N MET A 76 -24.60 -0.36 8.31
CA MET A 76 -25.11 -0.74 9.63
C MET A 76 -24.55 0.12 10.76
N SER A 77 -25.36 0.25 11.82
CA SER A 77 -24.94 0.68 13.13
C SER A 77 -24.73 -0.57 13.99
N PHE A 78 -23.48 -0.97 14.19
CA PHE A 78 -23.14 -2.18 14.94
C PHE A 78 -22.79 -1.84 16.39
N LEU A 79 -23.49 -2.45 17.34
CA LEU A 79 -23.26 -2.23 18.77
C LEU A 79 -22.43 -3.37 19.35
N ILE A 80 -21.30 -3.01 19.97
CA ILE A 80 -20.42 -3.94 20.68
C ILE A 80 -20.45 -3.57 22.16
N PRO A 81 -20.93 -4.46 23.04
CA PRO A 81 -20.80 -4.25 24.48
C PRO A 81 -19.33 -4.13 24.88
N GLY A 82 -18.99 -3.15 25.70
CA GLY A 82 -17.66 -2.95 26.26
C GLY A 82 -17.69 -2.83 27.78
N LYS A 83 -16.52 -2.95 28.43
CA LYS A 83 -16.38 -2.97 29.89
C LYS A 83 -16.84 -1.67 30.55
N LYS A 84 -16.48 -0.52 29.96
CA LYS A 84 -16.82 0.82 30.47
C LYS A 84 -18.09 1.38 29.82
N ALA A 85 -18.19 1.26 28.51
CA ALA A 85 -19.31 1.75 27.73
C ALA A 85 -19.48 0.89 26.47
N PRO A 86 -20.70 0.79 25.91
CA PRO A 86 -20.90 0.15 24.63
C PRO A 86 -20.26 0.97 23.51
N LEU A 87 -19.60 0.29 22.58
CA LEU A 87 -19.00 0.86 21.39
C LEU A 87 -19.99 0.77 20.22
N GLN A 88 -20.34 1.91 19.63
CA GLN A 88 -21.22 1.97 18.46
C GLN A 88 -20.41 2.28 17.20
N LEU A 89 -20.37 1.34 16.26
CA LEU A 89 -19.70 1.50 14.97
C LEU A 89 -20.70 1.87 13.89
N GLU A 90 -20.31 2.79 13.01
CA GLU A 90 -20.99 3.13 11.78
C GLU A 90 -20.22 2.53 10.61
N LEU A 91 -20.81 1.51 9.99
CA LEU A 91 -20.14 0.60 9.07
C LEU A 91 -20.81 0.61 7.71
N VAL A 92 -20.01 0.59 6.65
CA VAL A 92 -20.43 0.44 5.26
C VAL A 92 -19.87 -0.87 4.73
N LYS A 93 -20.70 -1.62 4.00
CA LYS A 93 -20.29 -2.87 3.38
C LYS A 93 -19.24 -2.60 2.31
N VAL A 94 -18.22 -3.45 2.25
CA VAL A 94 -17.16 -3.37 1.25
C VAL A 94 -16.96 -4.71 0.58
N ASP A 95 -16.55 -4.67 -0.69
CA ASP A 95 -15.99 -5.83 -1.37
C ASP A 95 -14.46 -5.77 -1.26
N VAL A 96 -13.87 -6.86 -0.79
CA VAL A 96 -12.44 -6.97 -0.54
C VAL A 96 -11.74 -7.82 -1.60
N VAL A 97 -12.50 -8.56 -2.41
CA VAL A 97 -11.97 -9.45 -3.43
C VAL A 97 -12.03 -8.83 -4.83
N SER A 98 -11.22 -9.35 -5.74
CA SER A 98 -11.36 -9.09 -7.18
C SER A 98 -12.53 -9.86 -7.76
N ASP A 99 -12.98 -9.45 -8.94
CA ASP A 99 -14.16 -10.03 -9.60
C ASP A 99 -13.89 -11.48 -10.03
N ASP A 100 -12.63 -11.75 -10.40
CA ASP A 100 -12.05 -13.04 -10.78
C ASP A 100 -11.42 -13.79 -9.59
N PHE A 101 -11.72 -13.38 -8.35
CA PHE A 101 -11.17 -13.99 -7.15
C PHE A 101 -11.38 -15.51 -7.10
N GLU A 102 -10.29 -16.23 -6.79
CA GLU A 102 -10.29 -17.67 -6.68
C GLU A 102 -9.54 -18.17 -5.43
N ALA A 103 -10.22 -19.00 -4.64
CA ALA A 103 -9.63 -19.74 -3.55
C ALA A 103 -9.53 -21.23 -3.90
N LEU A 104 -8.32 -21.81 -3.84
CA LEU A 104 -8.09 -23.24 -4.07
C LEU A 104 -7.40 -23.92 -2.89
N GLU A 105 -7.75 -25.18 -2.69
CA GLU A 105 -7.02 -26.12 -1.85
C GLU A 105 -5.86 -26.72 -2.66
N MET A 106 -4.66 -26.72 -2.07
CA MET A 106 -3.45 -27.26 -2.68
C MET A 106 -2.94 -28.47 -1.88
N PRO A 107 -2.42 -29.51 -2.54
CA PRO A 107 -2.11 -29.59 -3.96
C PRO A 107 -3.26 -30.16 -4.82
N SER A 108 -4.43 -30.43 -4.23
CA SER A 108 -5.56 -31.07 -4.93
C SER A 108 -6.14 -30.21 -6.06
N GLY A 109 -5.94 -28.89 -6.03
CA GLY A 109 -6.50 -27.94 -6.99
C GLY A 109 -8.00 -27.72 -6.80
N LYS A 110 -8.58 -28.26 -5.72
CA LYS A 110 -10.03 -28.22 -5.47
C LYS A 110 -10.45 -26.79 -5.10
N SER A 111 -11.45 -26.26 -5.80
CA SER A 111 -12.01 -24.96 -5.48
C SER A 111 -12.67 -24.93 -4.09
N ILE A 112 -12.43 -23.83 -3.37
CA ILE A 112 -12.98 -23.53 -2.05
C ILE A 112 -14.17 -22.59 -2.24
N SER A 113 -15.31 -22.90 -1.62
CA SER A 113 -16.54 -22.13 -1.80
C SER A 113 -16.54 -20.90 -0.89
N SER A 114 -16.24 -19.71 -1.43
CA SER A 114 -16.24 -18.44 -0.65
C SER A 114 -17.52 -17.60 -0.80
N LYS A 115 -18.19 -17.64 -1.96
CA LYS A 115 -19.12 -16.56 -2.36
C LYS A 115 -20.47 -16.44 -1.62
N LYS A 116 -20.79 -17.23 -0.58
CA LYS A 116 -22.17 -17.26 0.00
C LYS A 116 -22.33 -17.02 1.51
N LYS A 117 -21.27 -16.77 2.30
CA LYS A 117 -21.42 -16.67 3.78
C LYS A 117 -20.53 -15.63 4.48
N MET A 118 -19.85 -14.77 3.73
CA MET A 118 -18.94 -13.75 4.27
C MET A 118 -19.45 -12.35 3.96
N ALA A 119 -19.33 -11.44 4.93
CA ALA A 119 -19.63 -10.03 4.74
C ALA A 119 -18.56 -9.19 5.44
N HIS A 120 -18.01 -8.22 4.70
CA HIS A 120 -16.97 -7.32 5.17
C HIS A 120 -17.51 -5.90 5.26
N TYR A 121 -17.13 -5.24 6.33
CA TYR A 121 -17.55 -3.89 6.63
C TYR A 121 -16.36 -3.05 7.07
N ARG A 122 -16.37 -1.78 6.68
CA ARG A 122 -15.42 -0.77 7.11
C ARG A 122 -16.14 0.48 7.56
N GLY A 123 -15.55 1.24 8.47
CA GLY A 123 -16.14 2.48 8.92
C GLY A 123 -15.44 3.06 10.13
N ILE A 124 -16.22 3.71 10.99
CA ILE A 124 -15.72 4.51 12.12
C ILE A 124 -16.52 4.21 13.39
N ILE A 125 -15.97 4.56 14.54
CA ILE A 125 -16.71 4.71 15.79
C ILE A 125 -17.59 5.96 15.67
N LYS A 126 -18.86 5.82 16.03
CA LYS A 126 -19.81 6.93 15.96
C LYS A 126 -19.33 8.11 16.80
N GLY A 127 -19.25 9.29 16.17
CA GLY A 127 -18.78 10.52 16.82
C GLY A 127 -17.26 10.68 16.87
N GLN A 128 -16.49 9.72 16.37
CA GLN A 128 -15.02 9.77 16.28
C GLN A 128 -14.58 9.62 14.81
N PRO A 129 -14.60 10.71 14.01
CA PRO A 129 -14.37 10.65 12.57
C PRO A 129 -12.96 10.22 12.17
N ASN A 130 -11.97 10.24 13.07
CA ASN A 130 -10.61 9.76 12.79
C ASN A 130 -10.31 8.40 13.42
N SER A 131 -11.33 7.67 13.87
CA SER A 131 -11.23 6.24 14.15
C SER A 131 -11.37 5.42 12.88
N ILE A 132 -10.90 4.18 12.89
CA ILE A 132 -11.12 3.23 11.79
C ILE A 132 -11.54 1.87 12.36
N ALA A 133 -12.49 1.21 11.67
CA ALA A 133 -12.97 -0.10 12.07
C ALA A 133 -13.14 -1.00 10.84
N ALA A 134 -12.58 -2.20 10.87
CA ALA A 134 -12.81 -3.24 9.87
C ALA A 134 -13.37 -4.49 10.54
N ILE A 135 -14.61 -4.84 10.20
CA ILE A 135 -15.35 -5.96 10.79
C ILE A 135 -15.71 -6.97 9.70
N SER A 136 -15.48 -8.25 9.98
CA SER A 136 -15.80 -9.37 9.11
C SER A 136 -16.76 -10.32 9.82
N PHE A 137 -17.77 -10.78 9.09
CA PHE A 137 -18.80 -11.69 9.57
C PHE A 137 -18.72 -13.00 8.79
N VAL A 138 -18.32 -14.10 9.42
CA VAL A 138 -18.20 -15.42 8.77
C VAL A 138 -18.57 -16.56 9.72
N ASN A 139 -19.37 -17.54 9.30
CA ASN A 139 -19.60 -18.81 10.04
C ASN A 139 -19.77 -18.70 11.58
N ASN A 140 -20.68 -17.86 12.08
CA ASN A 140 -20.87 -17.57 13.51
C ASN A 140 -19.61 -17.01 14.22
N GLU A 141 -18.79 -16.30 13.47
CA GLU A 141 -17.63 -15.58 13.96
C GLU A 141 -17.71 -14.13 13.49
N VAL A 142 -17.45 -13.23 14.43
CA VAL A 142 -17.22 -11.81 14.17
C VAL A 142 -15.77 -11.56 14.52
N SER A 143 -15.01 -11.06 13.56
CA SER A 143 -13.62 -10.67 13.76
C SER A 143 -13.40 -9.25 13.26
N GLY A 144 -12.50 -8.52 13.91
CA GLY A 144 -12.19 -7.17 13.46
C GLY A 144 -11.18 -6.42 14.31
N LEU A 145 -10.67 -5.37 13.70
CA LEU A 145 -9.73 -4.42 14.26
C LEU A 145 -10.43 -3.05 14.31
N ILE A 146 -10.32 -2.38 15.45
CA ILE A 146 -10.87 -1.05 15.66
C ILE A 146 -9.77 -0.16 16.27
N CYS A 147 -9.34 0.86 15.54
CA CYS A 147 -8.38 1.85 16.03
C CYS A 147 -9.17 3.07 16.53
N VAL A 148 -8.94 3.46 17.78
CA VAL A 148 -9.70 4.52 18.45
C VAL A 148 -9.04 5.88 18.19
N GLU A 149 -9.85 6.94 18.05
CA GLU A 149 -9.32 8.29 17.84
C GLU A 149 -8.63 8.81 19.11
N GLY A 150 -7.38 9.22 19.00
CA GLY A 150 -6.58 9.74 20.12
C GLY A 150 -6.10 8.68 21.11
N ASP A 151 -6.24 7.40 20.77
CA ASP A 151 -5.69 6.28 21.53
C ASP A 151 -4.53 5.64 20.73
N ASP A 152 -3.51 5.19 21.44
CA ASP A 152 -2.34 4.53 20.82
C ASP A 152 -2.50 3.01 20.72
N SER A 153 -3.55 2.44 21.31
CA SER A 153 -3.91 1.02 21.19
C SER A 153 -5.06 0.78 20.22
N ASN A 154 -5.16 -0.47 19.78
CA ASN A 154 -6.26 -0.98 18.97
C ASN A 154 -7.12 -1.93 19.80
N LEU A 155 -8.42 -1.89 19.55
CA LEU A 155 -9.35 -2.90 20.05
C LEU A 155 -9.44 -4.03 19.05
N VAL A 156 -9.29 -5.25 19.55
CA VAL A 156 -9.42 -6.49 18.79
C VAL A 156 -10.71 -7.18 19.19
N LEU A 157 -11.56 -7.42 18.19
CA LEU A 157 -12.75 -8.26 18.31
C LEU A 157 -12.45 -9.61 17.65
N GLY A 158 -12.67 -10.70 18.36
CA GLY A 158 -12.46 -12.03 17.79
C GLY A 158 -13.06 -13.14 18.61
N LYS A 159 -13.15 -14.32 18.00
CA LYS A 159 -13.60 -15.55 18.68
C LYS A 159 -12.48 -16.09 19.57
N LEU A 160 -12.84 -16.60 20.74
CA LEU A 160 -11.91 -17.31 21.62
C LEU A 160 -11.70 -18.73 21.10
N ASP A 161 -10.46 -19.22 21.15
CA ASP A 161 -10.17 -20.60 20.77
C ASP A 161 -10.95 -21.57 21.68
N ASN A 162 -11.37 -22.70 21.10
CA ASN A 162 -12.11 -23.76 21.80
C ASN A 162 -13.42 -23.28 22.47
N SER A 163 -13.95 -22.11 22.09
CA SER A 163 -15.21 -21.57 22.59
C SER A 163 -16.09 -21.07 21.46
N SER A 164 -17.39 -20.94 21.70
CA SER A 164 -18.32 -20.21 20.82
C SER A 164 -18.40 -18.71 21.16
N LYS A 165 -17.73 -18.29 22.24
CA LYS A 165 -17.69 -16.92 22.73
C LYS A 165 -16.66 -16.08 21.97
N HIS A 166 -16.86 -14.77 22.04
CA HIS A 166 -15.99 -13.74 21.50
C HIS A 166 -15.37 -12.93 22.64
N ILE A 167 -14.32 -12.19 22.32
CA ILE A 167 -13.66 -11.24 23.19
C ILE A 167 -13.46 -9.93 22.44
N LEU A 168 -13.70 -8.82 23.13
CA LEU A 168 -13.20 -7.50 22.78
C LEU A 168 -12.12 -7.14 23.79
N TYR A 169 -10.90 -6.85 23.36
CA TYR A 169 -9.79 -6.50 24.25
C TYR A 169 -8.87 -5.45 23.60
N ARG A 170 -8.04 -4.77 24.40
CA ARG A 170 -6.99 -3.87 23.91
C ARG A 170 -5.72 -4.63 23.61
N ASP A 171 -5.12 -4.41 22.45
CA ASP A 171 -3.93 -5.15 22.02
C ASP A 171 -2.63 -4.76 22.74
N ASP A 172 -2.60 -3.59 23.38
CA ASP A 172 -1.47 -3.10 24.17
C ASP A 172 -1.18 -4.01 25.37
N ASP A 173 -2.21 -4.58 26.00
CA ASP A 173 -2.13 -5.54 27.10
C ASP A 173 -1.23 -6.76 26.77
N ILE A 174 -1.19 -7.20 25.51
CA ILE A 174 -0.36 -8.35 25.05
C ILE A 174 0.70 -7.96 24.03
N SER A 175 0.94 -6.66 23.83
CA SER A 175 1.87 -6.15 22.82
C SER A 175 3.32 -6.52 23.12
N HIS A 176 3.68 -6.74 24.38
CA HIS A 176 5.01 -7.18 24.81
C HIS A 176 5.40 -8.58 24.29
N LEU A 177 4.43 -9.37 23.81
CA LEU A 177 4.66 -10.69 23.20
C LEU A 177 5.04 -10.61 21.72
N ASN A 178 5.13 -9.40 21.15
CA ASN A 178 5.41 -9.16 19.75
C ASN A 178 6.93 -9.05 19.51
N GLU A 179 7.54 -10.00 18.81
CA GLU A 179 9.00 -10.05 18.56
C GLU A 179 9.39 -9.62 17.12
N PHE A 180 8.95 -8.46 16.64
CA PHE A 180 9.00 -8.18 15.19
C PHE A 180 10.46 -7.97 14.83
N VAL A 181 10.92 -8.74 13.85
CA VAL A 181 12.16 -8.45 13.17
C VAL A 181 11.87 -8.58 11.70
N CYS A 182 11.61 -7.47 11.01
CA CYS A 182 11.64 -7.48 9.55
C CYS A 182 13.09 -7.52 9.10
N LYS A 183 13.37 -8.43 8.15
CA LYS A 183 14.71 -8.71 7.63
C LYS A 183 14.84 -8.13 6.21
N THR A 184 14.69 -6.83 6.05
CA THR A 184 15.14 -6.14 4.84
C THR A 184 16.63 -5.84 4.97
N THR A 185 17.42 -6.26 3.99
CA THR A 185 18.82 -5.85 3.82
C THR A 185 18.92 -4.99 2.57
N ASP A 186 20.00 -4.22 2.40
CA ASP A 186 20.24 -3.45 1.17
C ASP A 186 20.22 -4.32 -0.09
N ALA A 187 20.48 -5.64 0.05
CA ALA A 187 20.38 -6.63 -1.03
C ALA A 187 18.92 -6.93 -1.48
N ASN A 188 17.91 -6.45 -0.74
CA ASN A 188 16.50 -6.62 -1.04
C ASN A 188 15.90 -5.39 -1.75
N TYR A 189 16.70 -4.37 -2.04
CA TYR A 189 16.32 -3.33 -3.00
C TYR A 189 16.47 -3.86 -4.41
N ILE A 190 15.40 -3.75 -5.19
CA ILE A 190 15.45 -4.10 -6.60
C ILE A 190 16.05 -2.89 -7.32
N ASP A 191 17.27 -3.07 -7.82
CA ASP A 191 17.93 -2.09 -8.66
C ASP A 191 17.15 -1.97 -9.98
N ARG A 192 16.35 -0.92 -10.10
CA ARG A 192 15.63 -0.60 -11.33
C ARG A 192 16.52 0.34 -12.14
N PRO A 193 16.84 0.03 -13.41
CA PRO A 193 17.42 1.04 -14.28
C PRO A 193 16.48 2.25 -14.26
N THR A 194 17.02 3.44 -14.00
CA THR A 194 16.29 4.70 -14.02
C THR A 194 15.47 4.77 -15.29
N GLN A 195 14.17 4.49 -15.21
CA GLN A 195 13.29 4.76 -16.32
C GLN A 195 13.29 6.27 -16.48
N LYS A 196 13.75 6.74 -17.65
CA LYS A 196 13.56 8.11 -18.09
C LYS A 196 12.10 8.48 -17.80
N THR A 197 11.91 9.51 -17.00
CA THR A 197 10.61 10.09 -16.71
C THR A 197 9.98 10.52 -18.03
N SER A 198 9.07 9.71 -18.57
CA SER A 198 8.12 10.20 -19.56
C SER A 198 7.20 11.19 -18.85
N LYS A 199 7.01 12.36 -19.45
CA LYS A 199 6.05 13.39 -19.06
C LYS A 199 4.62 12.90 -19.29
N GLY A 200 4.21 11.87 -18.54
CA GLY A 200 2.83 11.42 -18.49
C GLY A 200 2.18 11.95 -17.22
N GLU A 201 1.19 12.82 -17.38
CA GLU A 201 0.29 13.16 -16.28
C GLU A 201 -0.30 11.87 -15.69
N PRO A 202 -0.39 11.72 -14.35
CA PRO A 202 -1.31 10.76 -13.78
C PRO A 202 -2.71 11.14 -14.25
N SER A 203 -3.33 10.30 -15.07
CA SER A 203 -4.73 10.44 -15.48
C SER A 203 -5.58 10.83 -14.27
N ALA A 204 -6.13 12.03 -14.30
CA ALA A 204 -7.16 12.43 -13.36
C ALA A 204 -8.33 11.45 -13.52
N ASN A 205 -8.66 10.74 -12.44
CA ASN A 205 -9.88 9.96 -12.19
C ASN A 205 -9.90 8.44 -12.33
N LYS A 206 -8.77 7.72 -12.49
CA LYS A 206 -8.77 6.25 -12.27
C LYS A 206 -7.65 5.80 -11.33
N GLN A 207 -7.97 5.67 -10.04
CA GLN A 207 -7.01 5.18 -9.04
C GLN A 207 -6.69 3.69 -9.26
N LYS A 208 -5.40 3.36 -9.25
CA LYS A 208 -4.88 2.00 -9.38
C LYS A 208 -5.19 1.12 -8.16
N CYS A 209 -5.35 -0.18 -8.41
CA CYS A 209 -5.82 -1.20 -7.49
C CYS A 209 -4.88 -2.41 -7.48
N PRO A 210 -3.82 -2.43 -6.66
CA PRO A 210 -3.01 -3.63 -6.57
C PRO A 210 -3.85 -4.82 -6.08
N GLU A 211 -3.80 -5.91 -6.83
CA GLU A 211 -4.44 -7.16 -6.47
C GLU A 211 -3.45 -8.11 -5.82
N ILE A 212 -3.77 -8.53 -4.59
CA ILE A 212 -2.86 -9.28 -3.72
C ILE A 212 -3.33 -10.72 -3.67
N PHE A 213 -2.41 -11.63 -3.91
CA PHE A 213 -2.63 -13.07 -3.88
C PHE A 213 -1.96 -13.68 -2.65
N PHE A 214 -2.60 -14.64 -1.99
CA PHE A 214 -2.06 -15.28 -0.80
C PHE A 214 -1.78 -16.77 -0.97
N ASP A 215 -0.60 -17.20 -0.54
CA ASP A 215 -0.33 -18.59 -0.16
C ASP A 215 -0.38 -18.75 1.35
N VAL A 216 -1.06 -19.81 1.79
CA VAL A 216 -1.28 -20.12 3.20
C VAL A 216 -0.66 -21.47 3.52
N ALA A 217 0.35 -21.46 4.39
CA ALA A 217 1.09 -22.65 4.78
C ALA A 217 0.24 -23.68 5.54
N ASN A 218 0.72 -24.93 5.52
CA ASN A 218 0.03 -26.06 6.13
C ASN A 218 -0.20 -25.96 7.63
N ASP A 219 0.74 -25.33 8.34
CA ASP A 219 0.64 -25.08 9.77
C ASP A 219 -0.55 -24.18 10.13
N VAL A 220 -0.84 -23.18 9.30
CA VAL A 220 -2.04 -22.33 9.39
C VAL A 220 -3.29 -23.10 8.99
N VAL A 221 -3.22 -23.85 7.88
CA VAL A 221 -4.36 -24.64 7.39
C VAL A 221 -4.82 -25.67 8.43
N ARG A 222 -3.89 -26.40 9.05
CA ARG A 222 -4.16 -27.39 10.09
C ARG A 222 -4.76 -26.74 11.34
N ASP A 223 -4.18 -25.62 11.78
CA ASP A 223 -4.65 -24.87 12.96
C ASP A 223 -6.08 -24.38 12.81
N LYS A 224 -6.44 -23.85 11.64
CA LYS A 224 -7.80 -23.35 11.38
C LYS A 224 -8.82 -24.47 11.12
N GLY A 225 -8.38 -25.73 11.09
CA GLY A 225 -9.28 -26.87 10.89
C GLY A 225 -9.60 -27.16 9.43
N GLY A 226 -8.73 -26.75 8.49
CA GLY A 226 -8.81 -27.10 7.08
C GLY A 226 -8.78 -25.89 6.13
N ALA A 227 -8.72 -26.21 4.83
CA ALA A 227 -8.55 -25.26 3.73
C ALA A 227 -9.58 -24.12 3.74
N GLN A 228 -10.87 -24.45 3.86
CA GLN A 228 -11.95 -23.45 3.89
C GLN A 228 -11.81 -22.47 5.06
N ALA A 229 -11.55 -22.98 6.27
CA ALA A 229 -11.46 -22.15 7.46
C ALA A 229 -10.22 -21.23 7.41
N ALA A 230 -9.10 -21.74 6.90
CA ALA A 230 -7.90 -20.95 6.67
C ALA A 230 -8.10 -19.87 5.60
N SER A 231 -8.80 -20.18 4.51
CA SER A 231 -9.16 -19.19 3.49
C SER A 231 -10.01 -18.07 4.08
N ASN A 232 -11.05 -18.40 4.85
CA ASN A 232 -11.93 -17.42 5.50
C ASN A 232 -11.16 -16.54 6.50
N PHE A 233 -10.22 -17.14 7.25
CA PHE A 233 -9.36 -16.44 8.19
C PHE A 233 -8.47 -15.41 7.49
N VAL A 234 -7.81 -15.78 6.39
CA VAL A 234 -6.96 -14.87 5.62
C VAL A 234 -7.77 -13.78 4.93
N GLU A 235 -8.94 -14.08 4.37
CA GLU A 235 -9.84 -13.07 3.79
C GLU A 235 -10.33 -12.05 4.83
N ALA A 236 -10.70 -12.52 6.04
CA ALA A 236 -11.08 -11.64 7.15
C ALA A 236 -9.91 -10.79 7.67
N MET A 237 -8.69 -11.32 7.69
CA MET A 237 -7.48 -10.53 7.98
C MET A 237 -7.19 -9.52 6.88
N PHE A 238 -7.34 -9.90 5.61
CA PHE A 238 -7.10 -9.01 4.48
C PHE A 238 -8.03 -7.80 4.52
N ASN A 239 -9.30 -7.96 4.91
CA ASN A 239 -10.18 -6.81 5.13
C ASN A 239 -9.59 -5.79 6.12
N GLN A 240 -8.93 -6.28 7.18
CA GLN A 240 -8.31 -5.45 8.20
C GLN A 240 -6.97 -4.84 7.74
N VAL A 241 -6.20 -5.54 6.89
CA VAL A 241 -5.01 -4.96 6.24
C VAL A 241 -5.43 -3.86 5.28
N ALA A 242 -6.41 -4.12 4.43
CA ALA A 242 -6.83 -3.21 3.39
C ALA A 242 -7.52 -1.94 3.90
N ILE A 243 -8.07 -1.91 5.13
CA ILE A 243 -8.53 -0.65 5.73
C ILE A 243 -7.36 0.28 6.10
N LEU A 244 -6.18 -0.25 6.46
CA LEU A 244 -5.00 0.57 6.78
C LEU A 244 -4.51 1.33 5.54
N TYR A 245 -4.46 0.64 4.39
CA TYR A 245 -4.22 1.25 3.09
C TYR A 245 -5.31 2.27 2.72
N ALA A 246 -6.57 1.93 2.94
CA ALA A 246 -7.70 2.81 2.63
C ALA A 246 -7.68 4.10 3.46
N ASN A 247 -7.24 4.05 4.72
CA ASN A 247 -7.06 5.21 5.58
C ASN A 247 -6.07 6.23 4.97
N ASP A 248 -5.04 5.71 4.31
CA ASP A 248 -4.05 6.50 3.58
C ASP A 248 -4.39 6.72 2.10
N GLY A 249 -5.66 6.50 1.72
CA GLY A 249 -6.16 6.81 0.38
C GLY A 249 -5.66 5.84 -0.68
N MET A 250 -5.37 4.59 -0.32
CA MET A 250 -4.97 3.51 -1.22
C MET A 250 -5.98 2.38 -1.19
N LYS A 251 -6.26 1.76 -2.34
CA LYS A 251 -7.16 0.61 -2.41
C LYS A 251 -6.39 -0.60 -2.92
N ILE A 252 -6.50 -1.70 -2.19
CA ILE A 252 -5.98 -3.01 -2.56
C ILE A 252 -7.12 -4.03 -2.53
N LYS A 253 -7.05 -5.04 -3.40
CA LYS A 253 -8.01 -6.14 -3.49
C LYS A 253 -7.30 -7.48 -3.28
N LEU A 254 -8.05 -8.50 -2.89
CA LEU A 254 -7.59 -9.88 -2.78
C LEU A 254 -7.96 -10.62 -4.07
N SER A 255 -6.99 -11.07 -4.85
CA SER A 255 -7.22 -11.78 -6.13
C SER A 255 -7.28 -13.29 -6.00
N GLY A 256 -6.71 -13.85 -4.94
CA GLY A 256 -6.81 -15.28 -4.72
C GLY A 256 -6.15 -15.77 -3.46
N ILE A 257 -6.54 -16.99 -3.08
CA ILE A 257 -5.96 -17.71 -1.95
C ILE A 257 -5.59 -19.12 -2.42
N ARG A 258 -4.44 -19.61 -1.98
CA ARG A 258 -4.06 -21.03 -2.04
C ARG A 258 -3.80 -21.52 -0.63
N THR A 259 -4.55 -22.53 -0.21
CA THR A 259 -4.40 -23.14 1.11
C THR A 259 -3.78 -24.51 0.99
N TRP A 260 -2.57 -24.67 1.54
CA TRP A 260 -1.79 -25.90 1.41
C TRP A 260 -2.17 -26.93 2.48
N THR A 261 -2.92 -27.98 2.12
CA THR A 261 -3.26 -29.09 3.02
C THR A 261 -2.13 -30.12 3.15
N SER A 262 -1.11 -30.02 2.30
CA SER A 262 0.21 -30.67 2.46
C SER A 262 1.30 -29.63 2.75
N THR A 263 2.52 -30.08 3.08
CA THR A 263 3.70 -29.22 3.14
C THR A 263 3.84 -28.38 1.86
N THR A 264 4.14 -27.09 2.03
CA THR A 264 4.40 -26.16 0.92
C THR A 264 5.70 -26.51 0.19
N PRO A 265 5.80 -26.30 -1.13
CA PRO A 265 7.04 -26.51 -1.90
C PRO A 265 8.09 -25.39 -1.69
N PHE A 266 7.84 -24.47 -0.76
CA PHE A 266 8.67 -23.33 -0.40
C PHE A 266 8.51 -23.05 1.10
N ASN A 267 9.54 -22.45 1.72
CA ASN A 267 9.57 -22.16 3.15
C ASN A 267 10.22 -20.80 3.49
N ASN A 268 10.68 -20.07 2.49
CA ASN A 268 11.27 -18.74 2.62
C ASN A 268 10.96 -17.90 1.37
N LEU A 269 11.26 -16.61 1.42
CA LEU A 269 10.89 -15.67 0.37
C LEU A 269 11.52 -15.99 -1.00
N ASP A 270 12.79 -16.39 -1.06
CA ASP A 270 13.46 -16.76 -2.32
C ASP A 270 12.87 -18.00 -2.96
N SER A 271 12.64 -19.06 -2.17
CA SER A 271 11.99 -20.29 -2.64
C SER A 271 10.55 -20.04 -3.07
N TYR A 272 9.85 -19.13 -2.38
CA TYR A 272 8.50 -18.71 -2.72
C TYR A 272 8.44 -17.97 -4.06
N ARG A 273 9.30 -16.95 -4.24
CA ARG A 273 9.49 -16.24 -5.52
C ARG A 273 9.78 -17.23 -6.65
N ALA A 274 10.74 -18.13 -6.45
CA ALA A 274 11.14 -19.09 -7.47
C ALA A 274 9.98 -20.03 -7.86
N TYR A 275 9.20 -20.48 -6.88
CA TYR A 275 8.01 -21.30 -7.14
C TYR A 275 6.95 -20.52 -7.90
N ARG A 276 6.61 -19.30 -7.48
CA ARG A 276 5.55 -18.50 -8.10
C ARG A 276 5.91 -17.95 -9.47
N ASN A 277 7.16 -17.59 -9.70
CA ASN A 277 7.63 -17.23 -11.04
C ASN A 277 7.49 -18.38 -12.05
N ARG A 278 7.55 -19.64 -11.61
CA ARG A 278 7.37 -20.81 -12.49
C ARG A 278 5.91 -21.21 -12.69
N ASN A 279 5.06 -21.00 -11.68
CA ASN A 279 3.69 -21.52 -11.68
C ASN A 279 2.61 -20.44 -11.88
N GLY A 280 2.99 -19.16 -11.84
CA GLY A 280 2.06 -18.04 -11.89
C GLY A 280 1.14 -17.94 -10.67
N PHE A 281 0.34 -16.89 -10.67
CA PHE A 281 -0.78 -16.65 -9.76
C PHE A 281 -1.67 -15.55 -10.36
N ASN A 282 -2.91 -15.46 -9.88
CA ASN A 282 -3.81 -14.36 -10.24
C ASN A 282 -3.52 -13.14 -9.36
N GLY A 283 -3.05 -12.02 -9.93
CA GLY A 283 -2.81 -10.76 -9.21
C GLY A 283 -1.46 -10.09 -9.49
N ASP A 284 -1.25 -8.95 -8.83
CA ASP A 284 -0.09 -8.07 -9.00
C ASP A 284 1.05 -8.36 -8.03
N LEU A 285 0.76 -9.00 -6.89
CA LEU A 285 1.72 -9.27 -5.82
C LEU A 285 1.34 -10.56 -5.08
N GLY A 286 2.30 -11.46 -4.87
CA GLY A 286 2.09 -12.71 -4.12
C GLY A 286 2.60 -12.62 -2.68
N HIS A 287 1.82 -13.02 -1.70
CA HIS A 287 2.18 -12.95 -0.29
C HIS A 287 2.07 -14.31 0.39
N PHE A 288 3.12 -14.75 1.07
CA PHE A 288 3.13 -16.01 1.79
C PHE A 288 2.94 -15.82 3.30
N VAL A 289 2.02 -16.56 3.91
CA VAL A 289 1.80 -16.54 5.36
C VAL A 289 2.01 -17.91 6.00
N THR A 290 2.69 -17.92 7.14
CA THR A 290 2.99 -19.12 7.93
C THR A 290 3.15 -18.77 9.41
N TYR A 291 2.97 -19.73 10.32
CA TYR A 291 3.34 -19.60 11.73
C TYR A 291 4.82 -19.91 11.98
N ASN A 292 5.48 -20.60 11.05
CA ASN A 292 6.87 -21.04 11.18
C ASN A 292 7.89 -19.99 10.69
N TYR A 293 7.55 -18.71 10.83
CA TYR A 293 8.44 -17.58 10.51
C TYR A 293 8.26 -16.50 11.57
N SER A 294 9.35 -15.83 11.96
CA SER A 294 9.31 -14.71 12.90
C SER A 294 9.52 -13.40 12.14
N GLY A 295 8.64 -12.41 12.39
CA GLY A 295 8.61 -11.15 11.66
C GLY A 295 8.15 -11.32 10.21
N GLY A 296 8.78 -10.59 9.30
CA GLY A 296 8.49 -10.65 7.87
C GLY A 296 9.69 -10.30 7.01
N VAL A 297 9.54 -10.53 5.71
CA VAL A 297 10.52 -10.11 4.72
C VAL A 297 9.82 -9.85 3.39
N ALA A 298 10.24 -8.78 2.72
CA ALA A 298 9.75 -8.39 1.40
C ALA A 298 10.87 -7.69 0.62
N TRP A 299 10.78 -7.74 -0.70
CA TRP A 299 11.59 -6.88 -1.57
C TRP A 299 11.01 -5.47 -1.64
N VAL A 300 11.88 -4.47 -1.66
CA VAL A 300 11.47 -3.07 -1.74
C VAL A 300 11.23 -2.68 -3.21
N ASP A 301 10.11 -1.99 -3.47
CA ASP A 301 9.67 -1.54 -4.79
C ASP A 301 9.55 -2.71 -5.79
N ALA A 302 8.79 -3.72 -5.37
CA ALA A 302 8.70 -5.00 -6.03
C ALA A 302 7.56 -5.14 -7.04
N LEU A 303 6.56 -4.25 -7.01
CA LEU A 303 5.44 -4.28 -7.95
C LEU A 303 5.89 -4.40 -9.41
N CYS A 304 5.22 -5.23 -10.21
CA CYS A 304 5.55 -5.46 -11.63
C CYS A 304 6.92 -6.09 -11.93
N SER A 305 7.67 -6.52 -10.91
CA SER A 305 8.97 -7.19 -11.10
C SER A 305 8.87 -8.71 -10.92
N SER A 306 9.95 -9.43 -11.22
CA SER A 306 10.10 -10.86 -10.88
C SER A 306 10.28 -11.12 -9.37
N HIS A 307 10.31 -10.07 -8.56
CA HIS A 307 10.50 -10.10 -7.11
C HIS A 307 9.24 -9.61 -6.36
N LYS A 308 8.08 -9.53 -7.03
CA LYS A 308 6.77 -9.06 -6.52
C LYS A 308 6.15 -9.92 -5.41
N TYR A 309 6.91 -10.16 -4.34
CA TYR A 309 6.51 -11.07 -3.28
C TYR A 309 6.92 -10.59 -1.88
N GLY A 310 6.11 -10.99 -0.90
CA GLY A 310 6.35 -10.83 0.53
C GLY A 310 6.09 -12.11 1.30
N LEU A 311 6.64 -12.20 2.50
CA LEU A 311 6.44 -13.29 3.44
C LEU A 311 6.21 -12.71 4.83
N SER A 312 5.11 -13.10 5.48
CA SER A 312 4.84 -12.74 6.87
C SER A 312 4.70 -13.97 7.77
N GLY A 313 5.47 -13.95 8.85
CA GLY A 313 5.23 -14.74 10.04
C GLY A 313 4.03 -14.21 10.80
N ILE A 314 2.94 -14.97 10.78
CA ILE A 314 1.75 -14.67 11.57
C ILE A 314 1.79 -15.44 12.89
N HIS A 315 0.99 -15.04 13.86
CA HIS A 315 0.88 -15.69 15.15
C HIS A 315 -0.48 -16.37 15.32
N ARG A 316 -0.44 -17.49 16.06
CA ARG A 316 -1.61 -18.15 16.61
C ARG A 316 -2.24 -17.28 17.70
N SER A 317 -3.39 -17.70 18.18
CA SER A 317 -3.95 -17.16 19.42
C SER A 317 -2.96 -17.35 20.59
N TYR A 318 -2.95 -16.41 21.52
CA TYR A 318 -2.21 -16.52 22.78
C TYR A 318 -3.20 -16.75 23.90
N GLN A 319 -3.04 -17.84 24.65
CA GLN A 319 -3.93 -18.07 25.79
C GLN A 319 -5.29 -18.67 25.41
N ASN A 320 -5.64 -18.68 24.11
CA ASN A 320 -6.97 -18.74 23.48
C ASN A 320 -7.50 -17.40 22.92
N VAL A 321 -6.76 -16.30 23.09
CA VAL A 321 -7.13 -14.97 22.61
C VAL A 321 -6.50 -14.70 21.25
N PRO A 322 -7.27 -14.27 20.24
CA PRO A 322 -6.76 -14.07 18.88
C PRO A 322 -5.82 -12.86 18.79
N ARG A 323 -4.65 -12.99 18.14
CA ARG A 323 -3.63 -11.94 17.97
C ARG A 323 -3.73 -11.21 16.62
N TYR A 324 -4.84 -10.52 16.37
CA TYR A 324 -5.09 -9.90 15.07
C TYR A 324 -4.17 -8.71 14.76
N SER A 325 -4.01 -7.74 15.66
CA SER A 325 -3.24 -6.51 15.40
C SER A 325 -1.83 -6.77 14.91
N TRP A 326 -1.15 -7.76 15.51
CA TRP A 326 0.17 -8.17 15.07
C TRP A 326 0.17 -8.66 13.62
N ASN A 327 -0.66 -9.65 13.33
CA ASN A 327 -0.71 -10.28 12.02
C ASN A 327 -1.03 -9.25 10.92
N ILE A 328 -1.92 -8.31 11.22
CA ILE A 328 -2.32 -7.23 10.33
C ILE A 328 -1.17 -6.26 10.12
N SER A 329 -0.50 -5.82 11.21
CA SER A 329 0.64 -4.91 11.14
C SER A 329 1.78 -5.48 10.31
N THR A 330 2.16 -6.74 10.55
CA THR A 330 3.23 -7.43 9.82
C THR A 330 2.91 -7.52 8.33
N ILE A 331 1.71 -7.98 7.95
CA ILE A 331 1.34 -8.07 6.53
C ILE A 331 1.30 -6.68 5.89
N ALA A 332 0.73 -5.68 6.56
CA ALA A 332 0.69 -4.32 6.05
C ALA A 332 2.08 -3.73 5.83
N HIS A 333 3.03 -3.99 6.75
CA HIS A 333 4.42 -3.57 6.68
C HIS A 333 5.14 -4.17 5.48
N GLU A 334 5.07 -5.50 5.32
CA GLU A 334 5.74 -6.19 4.21
C GLU A 334 5.17 -5.80 2.84
N LEU A 335 3.85 -5.63 2.74
CA LEU A 335 3.23 -5.08 1.53
C LEU A 335 3.71 -3.64 1.27
N GLY A 336 3.93 -2.84 2.32
CA GLY A 336 4.45 -1.47 2.22
C GLY A 336 5.85 -1.44 1.59
N HIS A 337 6.71 -2.39 1.93
CA HIS A 337 7.99 -2.61 1.24
C HIS A 337 7.80 -2.98 -0.22
N ASN A 338 6.94 -3.95 -0.53
CA ASN A 338 6.70 -4.31 -1.93
C ASN A 338 6.15 -3.15 -2.77
N PHE A 339 5.43 -2.21 -2.16
CA PHE A 339 5.00 -0.97 -2.79
C PHE A 339 6.05 0.16 -2.73
N GLY A 340 7.23 -0.12 -2.21
CA GLY A 340 8.44 0.70 -2.32
C GLY A 340 8.73 1.63 -1.15
N SER A 341 8.05 1.49 0.00
CA SER A 341 8.46 2.22 1.19
C SER A 341 9.66 1.58 1.87
N PRO A 342 10.73 2.33 2.19
CA PRO A 342 11.68 1.94 3.21
C PRO A 342 11.08 2.03 4.61
N HIS A 343 11.87 1.62 5.62
CA HIS A 343 11.55 1.86 7.02
C HIS A 343 11.59 3.34 7.36
N THR A 344 10.84 3.76 8.37
CA THR A 344 10.86 5.16 8.86
C THR A 344 12.21 5.57 9.47
N HIS A 345 13.01 4.64 9.97
CA HIS A 345 14.38 4.88 10.45
C HIS A 345 15.43 4.84 9.32
N SER A 346 15.01 4.71 8.05
CA SER A 346 15.91 4.84 6.89
C SER A 346 16.32 6.29 6.66
N CYS A 347 17.57 6.50 6.28
CA CYS A 347 18.15 7.80 5.94
C CYS A 347 17.85 8.20 4.51
N SER A 348 16.58 8.10 4.13
CA SER A 348 16.05 8.36 2.79
C SER A 348 14.85 9.31 2.81
N TRP A 349 14.51 9.86 3.98
CA TRP A 349 13.34 10.74 4.16
C TRP A 349 13.71 12.21 4.29
N ASN A 350 12.66 13.03 4.37
CA ASN A 350 12.65 14.47 4.60
C ASN A 350 13.36 15.31 3.50
N GLY A 351 13.74 14.69 2.38
CA GLY A 351 14.45 15.36 1.28
C GLY A 351 15.90 15.73 1.61
N ASN A 352 16.44 15.23 2.72
CA ASN A 352 17.78 15.53 3.20
C ASN A 352 18.47 14.31 3.85
N ASN A 353 18.07 13.11 3.44
CA ASN A 353 18.62 11.83 3.92
C ASN A 353 18.55 11.67 5.45
N THR A 354 17.44 12.05 6.07
CA THR A 354 17.23 11.85 7.51
C THR A 354 16.13 10.83 7.78
N ALA A 355 16.15 10.22 8.97
CA ALA A 355 15.08 9.33 9.43
C ALA A 355 13.85 10.12 9.91
N ILE A 356 12.67 9.52 9.80
CA ILE A 356 11.41 10.05 10.34
C ILE A 356 11.32 9.82 11.84
N ASP A 357 11.72 8.63 12.31
CA ASP A 357 11.68 8.30 13.74
C ASP A 357 12.94 7.59 14.24
N GLY A 358 13.09 7.58 15.56
CA GLY A 358 14.26 7.05 16.25
C GLY A 358 13.98 5.73 16.96
N CYS A 359 13.02 4.93 16.50
CA CYS A 359 12.64 3.69 17.20
C CYS A 359 13.64 2.55 17.01
N TYR A 360 14.47 2.61 15.97
CA TYR A 360 15.55 1.67 15.73
C TYR A 360 16.84 2.37 15.31
N SER A 361 17.94 1.63 15.16
CA SER A 361 19.16 2.18 14.57
C SER A 361 18.90 2.63 13.14
N THR A 362 19.36 3.82 12.79
CA THR A 362 19.15 4.41 11.47
C THR A 362 19.85 3.61 10.37
N GLU A 363 19.17 3.39 9.24
CA GLU A 363 19.73 2.72 8.06
C GLU A 363 20.30 3.76 7.10
N GLY A 364 21.61 3.77 6.87
CA GLY A 364 22.27 4.81 6.05
C GLY A 364 22.95 5.94 6.84
N GLY A 365 23.08 5.80 8.16
CA GLY A 365 24.05 6.57 8.97
C GLY A 365 23.71 8.03 9.31
N CYS A 366 22.50 8.49 9.03
CA CYS A 366 22.00 9.81 9.42
C CYS A 366 21.73 9.95 10.94
N ARG A 367 21.50 11.18 11.40
CA ARG A 367 21.19 11.46 12.80
C ARG A 367 19.89 10.76 13.21
N ARG A 368 19.95 9.96 14.28
CA ARG A 368 18.77 9.33 14.90
C ARG A 368 17.88 10.40 15.58
N PRO A 369 16.61 10.57 15.17
CA PRO A 369 15.70 11.50 15.81
C PRO A 369 15.11 10.88 17.11
N SER A 370 14.17 11.55 17.76
CA SER A 370 13.51 11.06 18.97
C SER A 370 12.52 9.93 18.66
N ILE A 371 12.23 9.11 19.68
CA ILE A 371 11.10 8.16 19.65
C ILE A 371 9.80 8.97 19.71
N PRO A 372 8.82 8.72 18.82
CA PRO A 372 7.55 9.44 18.80
C PRO A 372 6.71 9.06 20.02
N SER A 373 6.25 10.06 20.78
CA SER A 373 5.57 9.84 22.06
C SER A 373 4.18 9.20 21.95
N GLY A 374 3.53 9.24 20.77
CA GLY A 374 2.23 8.60 20.52
C GLY A 374 2.33 7.35 19.64
N GLY A 375 3.44 6.62 19.71
CA GLY A 375 3.70 5.44 18.87
C GLY A 375 4.12 5.74 17.42
N GLY A 376 4.76 4.75 16.82
CA GLY A 376 5.22 4.77 15.43
C GLY A 376 4.13 4.43 14.42
N THR A 377 4.39 4.70 13.14
CA THR A 377 3.56 4.31 11.99
C THR A 377 3.83 2.87 11.56
N ILE A 378 3.07 2.33 10.60
CA ILE A 378 3.19 0.92 10.14
C ILE A 378 4.60 0.53 9.72
N MET A 379 5.35 1.41 9.04
CA MET A 379 6.74 1.15 8.61
C MET A 379 7.81 1.36 9.70
N SER A 380 7.38 1.60 10.94
CA SER A 380 8.26 1.87 12.08
C SER A 380 8.49 0.65 12.94
N TYR A 381 9.63 0.65 13.64
CA TYR A 381 9.98 -0.38 14.61
C TYR A 381 9.66 0.03 16.05
N CYS A 382 8.77 1.00 16.26
CA CYS A 382 8.43 1.50 17.59
C CYS A 382 7.80 0.46 18.52
N HIS A 383 7.28 -0.66 18.01
CA HIS A 383 6.87 -1.80 18.83
C HIS A 383 8.03 -2.46 19.59
N LEU A 384 9.31 -2.23 19.20
CA LEU A 384 10.49 -2.63 19.98
C LEU A 384 10.76 -1.70 21.18
N THR A 385 9.98 -0.64 21.31
CA THR A 385 10.10 0.37 22.35
C THR A 385 8.78 0.44 23.13
N SER A 386 8.78 1.17 24.25
CA SER A 386 7.54 1.41 25.00
C SER A 386 6.50 2.25 24.25
N ALA A 387 6.86 2.87 23.12
CA ALA A 387 5.94 3.70 22.34
C ALA A 387 4.92 2.88 21.54
N GLY A 388 5.24 1.63 21.18
CA GLY A 388 4.35 0.81 20.36
C GLY A 388 4.16 1.31 18.92
N THR A 389 3.33 0.58 18.16
CA THR A 389 2.92 0.99 16.80
C THR A 389 1.45 1.37 16.83
N ASN A 390 1.13 2.58 16.38
CA ASN A 390 -0.23 3.11 16.31
C ASN A 390 -0.77 2.93 14.89
N LEU A 391 -1.61 1.92 14.68
CA LEU A 391 -2.19 1.60 13.37
C LEU A 391 -3.15 2.69 12.86
N ASN A 392 -3.70 3.52 13.74
CA ASN A 392 -4.55 4.64 13.34
C ASN A 392 -3.77 5.73 12.59
N LYS A 393 -2.45 5.83 12.83
CA LYS A 393 -1.55 6.73 12.08
C LYS A 393 -1.24 6.24 10.67
N GLY A 394 -1.62 5.01 10.33
CA GLY A 394 -1.33 4.39 9.04
C GLY A 394 0.17 4.33 8.76
N PHE A 395 0.54 4.59 7.51
CA PHE A 395 1.91 4.66 7.02
C PHE A 395 2.58 6.01 7.32
N GLY A 396 1.82 7.05 7.70
CA GLY A 396 2.32 8.41 7.83
C GLY A 396 2.50 9.11 6.47
N SER A 397 2.70 10.43 6.48
CA SER A 397 2.61 11.25 5.25
C SER A 397 3.61 10.86 4.17
N GLN A 398 4.88 10.67 4.52
CA GLN A 398 5.96 10.39 3.57
C GLN A 398 5.90 8.95 3.02
N PRO A 399 5.87 7.90 3.86
CA PRO A 399 5.69 6.53 3.37
C PRO A 399 4.40 6.36 2.57
N ALA A 400 3.27 6.89 3.04
CA ALA A 400 2.00 6.78 2.29
C ALA A 400 2.07 7.46 0.92
N SER A 401 2.75 8.62 0.82
CA SER A 401 2.90 9.32 -0.46
C SER A 401 3.78 8.52 -1.43
N LEU A 402 4.88 7.96 -0.94
CA LEU A 402 5.76 7.12 -1.75
C LEU A 402 5.04 5.87 -2.26
N ILE A 403 4.33 5.16 -1.38
CA ILE A 403 3.53 3.98 -1.74
C ILE A 403 2.46 4.34 -2.79
N ARG A 404 1.70 5.42 -2.58
CA ARG A 404 0.70 5.90 -3.56
C ARG A 404 1.33 6.17 -4.92
N ASN A 405 2.46 6.87 -4.94
CA ASN A 405 3.14 7.22 -6.18
C ASN A 405 3.65 5.97 -6.92
N ASN A 406 4.21 5.00 -6.20
CA ASN A 406 4.67 3.73 -6.79
C ASN A 406 3.52 2.91 -7.35
N ILE A 407 2.41 2.78 -6.62
CA ILE A 407 1.20 2.12 -7.11
C ILE A 407 0.68 2.81 -8.38
N ASN A 408 0.58 4.15 -8.38
CA ASN A 408 0.06 4.90 -9.52
C ASN A 408 0.97 4.77 -10.75
N ARG A 409 2.29 4.66 -10.58
CA ARG A 409 3.26 4.46 -11.67
C ARG A 409 3.37 3.01 -12.15
N ALA A 410 2.96 2.02 -11.34
CA ALA A 410 3.10 0.61 -11.65
C ALA A 410 2.28 0.21 -12.88
N SER A 411 2.94 -0.11 -14.01
CA SER A 411 2.27 -0.37 -15.29
C SER A 411 1.42 -1.64 -15.32
N CYS A 412 1.76 -2.63 -14.48
CA CYS A 412 1.02 -3.89 -14.39
C CYS A 412 -0.29 -3.77 -13.60
N VAL A 413 -0.46 -2.72 -12.79
CA VAL A 413 -1.58 -2.59 -11.87
C VAL A 413 -2.76 -1.91 -12.58
N GLY A 414 -3.90 -2.60 -12.59
CA GLY A 414 -5.17 -2.10 -13.13
C GLY A 414 -5.86 -1.06 -12.24
N THR A 415 -6.99 -0.50 -12.70
CA THR A 415 -7.77 0.50 -11.96
C THR A 415 -8.97 -0.13 -11.25
N CYS A 416 -9.35 0.41 -10.09
CA CYS A 416 -10.45 -0.15 -9.29
C CYS A 416 -11.83 0.24 -9.85
N SER A 417 -12.20 -0.12 -11.08
CA SER A 417 -13.58 0.11 -11.55
C SER A 417 -14.55 -0.75 -10.71
N GLY A 418 -15.50 -0.09 -10.05
CA GLY A 418 -16.43 -0.70 -9.09
C GLY A 418 -17.53 -1.53 -9.75
N GLY A 419 -17.98 -2.57 -9.04
CA GLY A 419 -18.90 -3.58 -9.55
C GLY A 419 -20.19 -3.05 -10.17
N GLY A 420 -20.57 -3.68 -11.27
CA GLY A 420 -21.81 -3.48 -12.00
C GLY A 420 -21.79 -4.27 -13.31
N ASN A 421 -22.19 -5.54 -13.25
CA ASN A 421 -22.62 -6.42 -14.35
C ASN A 421 -21.89 -6.34 -15.72
N GLY A 422 -21.10 -7.37 -16.00
CA GLY A 422 -21.25 -8.20 -17.20
C GLY A 422 -20.88 -7.61 -18.56
N GLY A 423 -19.68 -7.99 -19.03
CA GLY A 423 -19.43 -8.37 -20.43
C GLY A 423 -19.12 -7.26 -21.43
N GLY A 424 -18.01 -7.43 -22.14
CA GLY A 424 -17.73 -6.76 -23.40
C GLY A 424 -16.29 -6.30 -23.46
N ASP A 425 -15.45 -7.05 -24.16
CA ASP A 425 -14.12 -6.64 -24.59
C ASP A 425 -14.18 -5.21 -25.17
N GLU A 426 -13.22 -4.36 -24.82
CA GLU A 426 -13.12 -3.01 -25.39
C GLU A 426 -12.86 -3.11 -26.90
N VAL A 427 -13.75 -2.53 -27.71
CA VAL A 427 -13.63 -2.49 -29.18
C VAL A 427 -13.13 -1.13 -29.64
N SER A 428 -12.36 -1.11 -30.73
CA SER A 428 -11.87 0.14 -31.33
C SER A 428 -13.02 0.86 -32.02
N CYS A 429 -13.24 2.14 -31.71
CA CYS A 429 -14.24 2.99 -32.35
C CYS A 429 -13.64 4.07 -33.23
N ALA A 430 -12.30 4.14 -33.33
CA ALA A 430 -11.60 4.96 -34.29
C ALA A 430 -12.24 4.88 -35.69
N ASP A 431 -12.46 6.05 -36.29
CA ASP A 431 -12.99 6.23 -37.64
C ASP A 431 -14.41 5.67 -37.90
N VAL A 432 -15.21 5.45 -36.84
CA VAL A 432 -16.63 5.10 -36.97
C VAL A 432 -17.52 6.30 -36.64
N ASP A 433 -18.38 6.67 -37.59
CA ASP A 433 -19.25 7.82 -37.45
C ASP A 433 -20.33 7.61 -36.34
N PRO A 434 -20.75 8.68 -35.65
CA PRO A 434 -21.87 8.62 -34.72
C PRO A 434 -23.17 8.21 -35.41
N TRP A 435 -24.04 7.50 -34.70
CA TRP A 435 -25.36 7.18 -35.20
C TRP A 435 -26.18 8.46 -35.44
N ASN A 436 -26.78 8.55 -36.62
CA ASN A 436 -27.60 9.67 -37.06
C ASN A 436 -29.00 9.17 -37.39
N GLU A 437 -30.00 9.75 -36.73
CA GLU A 437 -31.42 9.40 -36.90
C GLU A 437 -31.96 9.66 -38.31
N ASN A 438 -31.31 10.53 -39.08
CA ASN A 438 -31.72 10.92 -40.43
C ASN A 438 -30.94 10.19 -41.54
N ALA A 439 -30.04 9.27 -41.19
CA ALA A 439 -29.28 8.45 -42.13
C ALA A 439 -29.91 7.06 -42.32
N SER A 440 -29.74 6.48 -43.50
CA SER A 440 -30.17 5.10 -43.80
C SER A 440 -28.95 4.16 -43.73
N TYR A 441 -29.12 3.01 -43.06
CA TYR A 441 -28.05 2.04 -42.82
C TYR A 441 -28.41 0.66 -43.39
N SER A 442 -27.42 0.02 -44.03
CA SER A 442 -27.49 -1.32 -44.59
C SER A 442 -26.73 -2.33 -43.72
N ALA A 443 -26.97 -3.62 -43.94
CA ALA A 443 -26.41 -4.70 -43.14
C ALA A 443 -24.88 -4.65 -43.18
N GLY A 444 -24.25 -4.65 -42.00
CA GLY A 444 -22.81 -4.48 -41.85
C GLY A 444 -22.34 -3.04 -41.60
N ASP A 445 -23.21 -2.03 -41.73
CA ASP A 445 -22.84 -0.65 -41.39
C ASP A 445 -22.58 -0.52 -39.89
N LYS A 446 -21.56 0.27 -39.53
CA LYS A 446 -21.15 0.48 -38.14
C LYS A 446 -21.37 1.92 -37.72
N VAL A 447 -21.83 2.10 -36.48
CA VAL A 447 -22.06 3.42 -35.89
C VAL A 447 -21.65 3.44 -34.43
N VAL A 448 -21.27 4.62 -33.95
CA VAL A 448 -21.08 4.85 -32.51
C VAL A 448 -22.32 5.49 -31.92
N TYR A 449 -22.91 4.89 -30.88
CA TYR A 449 -24.01 5.49 -30.14
C TYR A 449 -23.76 5.38 -28.64
N ARG A 450 -23.75 6.53 -27.94
CA ARG A 450 -23.51 6.61 -26.48
C ARG A 450 -22.23 5.89 -26.01
N GLY A 451 -21.14 6.03 -26.78
CA GLY A 451 -19.83 5.47 -26.44
C GLY A 451 -19.71 3.96 -26.66
N ARG A 452 -20.59 3.38 -27.48
CA ARG A 452 -20.58 1.96 -27.85
C ARG A 452 -20.65 1.80 -29.36
N LEU A 453 -20.01 0.75 -29.86
CA LEU A 453 -20.00 0.39 -31.28
C LEU A 453 -21.16 -0.56 -31.59
N PHE A 454 -21.95 -0.21 -32.60
CA PHE A 454 -23.04 -1.06 -33.10
C PHE A 454 -22.84 -1.38 -34.58
N GLU A 455 -23.26 -2.57 -35.00
CA GLU A 455 -23.27 -3.00 -36.41
C GLU A 455 -24.68 -3.41 -36.85
N ARG A 456 -25.13 -2.94 -38.01
CA ARG A 456 -26.46 -3.26 -38.54
C ARG A 456 -26.56 -4.75 -38.87
N ASN A 457 -27.58 -5.45 -38.34
CA ASN A 457 -27.70 -6.89 -38.51
C ASN A 457 -27.95 -7.31 -39.98
N THR A 458 -27.73 -8.59 -40.29
CA THR A 458 -27.82 -9.14 -41.66
C THR A 458 -29.19 -8.99 -42.32
N ASN A 459 -30.24 -8.74 -41.54
CA ASN A 459 -31.61 -8.65 -42.01
C ASN A 459 -32.12 -7.20 -42.08
N ASN A 460 -31.27 -6.21 -41.79
CA ASN A 460 -31.63 -4.77 -41.72
C ASN A 460 -32.74 -4.42 -40.73
N THR A 461 -33.00 -5.25 -39.73
CA THR A 461 -34.09 -5.05 -38.76
C THR A 461 -33.62 -4.56 -37.40
N ASP A 462 -32.35 -4.75 -37.05
CA ASP A 462 -31.83 -4.46 -35.71
C ASP A 462 -30.31 -4.16 -35.71
N TRP A 463 -29.75 -3.82 -34.55
CA TRP A 463 -28.34 -3.53 -34.33
C TRP A 463 -27.68 -4.54 -33.39
N ASN A 464 -26.54 -5.08 -33.80
CA ASN A 464 -25.65 -5.88 -32.96
C ASN A 464 -24.76 -4.95 -32.12
N ASP A 465 -24.80 -5.07 -30.80
CA ASP A 465 -23.86 -4.37 -29.90
C ASP A 465 -22.51 -5.08 -29.90
N LEU A 466 -21.46 -4.39 -30.33
CA LEU A 466 -20.12 -4.96 -30.46
C LEU A 466 -19.23 -4.68 -29.24
N GLY A 467 -19.60 -3.75 -28.36
CA GLY A 467 -18.81 -3.40 -27.17
C GLY A 467 -18.66 -1.90 -26.92
N ALA A 468 -18.02 -1.56 -25.80
CA ALA A 468 -17.68 -0.17 -25.47
C ALA A 468 -16.44 0.29 -26.26
N CYS A 469 -16.43 1.55 -26.66
CA CYS A 469 -15.27 2.18 -27.29
C CYS A 469 -14.08 2.26 -26.32
N LYS A 470 -12.86 2.05 -26.80
CA LYS A 470 -11.63 2.22 -26.03
C LYS A 470 -11.43 3.68 -25.58
N ASP A 471 -10.92 3.87 -24.36
CA ASP A 471 -10.51 5.20 -23.86
C ASP A 471 -9.32 5.72 -24.69
N GLY A 472 -9.48 6.86 -25.36
CA GLY A 472 -8.45 7.48 -26.23
C GLY A 472 -8.93 7.81 -27.65
N ASP A 473 -10.09 7.28 -28.05
CA ASP A 473 -10.84 7.79 -29.20
C ASP A 473 -11.51 9.12 -28.75
N SER A 474 -10.87 10.26 -29.07
CA SER A 474 -11.25 11.59 -28.58
C SER A 474 -12.74 11.91 -28.80
N THR A 475 -13.47 12.12 -27.70
CA THR A 475 -14.86 12.61 -27.72
C THR A 475 -14.97 14.12 -27.50
N ASP A 476 -13.84 14.84 -27.37
CA ASP A 476 -13.85 16.30 -27.36
C ASP A 476 -13.67 16.83 -28.79
N ILE A 477 -14.73 17.43 -29.30
CA ILE A 477 -14.76 18.03 -30.64
C ILE A 477 -13.72 19.17 -30.78
N CYS A 478 -13.28 19.76 -29.67
CA CYS A 478 -12.36 20.90 -29.65
C CYS A 478 -10.88 20.49 -29.49
N ALA A 479 -10.57 19.20 -29.33
CA ALA A 479 -9.20 18.74 -29.16
C ALA A 479 -8.34 19.08 -30.40
N GLY A 480 -7.24 19.82 -30.19
CA GLY A 480 -6.30 20.19 -31.24
C GLY A 480 -6.76 21.31 -32.19
N VAL A 481 -7.84 22.02 -31.86
CA VAL A 481 -8.33 23.17 -32.63
C VAL A 481 -7.92 24.47 -31.94
N ASP A 482 -7.36 25.42 -32.69
CA ASP A 482 -6.91 26.69 -32.12
C ASP A 482 -8.07 27.65 -31.78
N PRO A 483 -7.93 28.51 -30.76
CA PRO A 483 -8.87 29.60 -30.51
C PRO A 483 -8.98 30.55 -31.69
N TRP A 484 -10.18 31.08 -31.94
CA TRP A 484 -10.39 32.14 -32.93
C TRP A 484 -9.59 33.39 -32.54
N ARG A 485 -8.93 34.00 -33.52
CA ARG A 485 -8.10 35.20 -33.35
C ARG A 485 -8.58 36.31 -34.25
N GLU A 486 -8.72 37.50 -33.68
CA GLU A 486 -9.01 38.71 -34.45
C GLU A 486 -7.83 39.03 -35.39
N ASN A 487 -8.13 39.50 -36.61
CA ASN A 487 -7.17 39.79 -37.68
C ASN A 487 -6.47 38.59 -38.34
N THR A 488 -6.98 37.37 -38.16
CA THR A 488 -6.58 36.18 -38.93
C THR A 488 -7.58 35.90 -40.05
N SER A 489 -7.10 35.61 -41.26
CA SER A 489 -7.96 35.17 -42.38
C SER A 489 -8.15 33.65 -42.33
N TYR A 490 -9.41 33.20 -42.39
CA TYR A 490 -9.79 31.78 -42.38
C TYR A 490 -10.47 31.39 -43.71
N SER A 491 -10.20 30.18 -44.19
CA SER A 491 -10.75 29.61 -45.42
C SER A 491 -11.85 28.59 -45.13
N ALA A 492 -12.62 28.23 -46.16
CA ALA A 492 -13.74 27.32 -46.05
C ALA A 492 -13.27 25.96 -45.53
N GLY A 493 -13.91 25.46 -44.47
CA GLY A 493 -13.51 24.23 -43.78
C GLY A 493 -12.61 24.42 -42.56
N ASP A 494 -12.02 25.61 -42.35
CA ASP A 494 -11.20 25.88 -41.16
C ASP A 494 -12.04 25.77 -39.88
N LYS A 495 -11.44 25.24 -38.81
CA LYS A 495 -12.08 25.09 -37.51
C LYS A 495 -11.41 25.98 -36.46
N VAL A 496 -12.22 26.58 -35.58
CA VAL A 496 -11.76 27.45 -34.50
C VAL A 496 -12.57 27.24 -33.23
N ILE A 497 -11.97 27.50 -32.08
CA ILE A 497 -12.67 27.56 -30.80
C ILE A 497 -13.06 29.01 -30.49
N TYR A 498 -14.34 29.28 -30.26
CA TYR A 498 -14.80 30.59 -29.81
C TYR A 498 -15.83 30.45 -28.70
N ASN A 499 -15.62 31.13 -27.57
CA ASN A 499 -16.47 31.04 -26.37
C ASN A 499 -16.77 29.60 -25.90
N GLY A 500 -15.75 28.73 -25.94
CA GLY A 500 -15.87 27.34 -25.50
C GLY A 500 -16.75 26.47 -26.40
N ARG A 501 -16.89 26.84 -27.69
CA ARG A 501 -17.60 26.06 -28.72
C ARG A 501 -16.74 25.95 -29.97
N LEU A 502 -16.91 24.86 -30.70
CA LEU A 502 -16.25 24.62 -31.98
C LEU A 502 -17.05 25.22 -33.13
N PHE A 503 -16.39 25.97 -34.00
CA PHE A 503 -16.97 26.52 -35.22
C PHE A 503 -16.16 26.08 -36.45
N GLN A 504 -16.83 25.84 -37.57
CA GLN A 504 -16.23 25.56 -38.87
C GLN A 504 -16.66 26.59 -39.92
N ARG A 505 -15.73 27.11 -40.72
CA ARG A 505 -16.04 28.07 -41.79
C ARG A 505 -16.85 27.40 -42.89
N ASN A 506 -17.97 28.00 -43.30
CA ASN A 506 -18.85 27.44 -44.33
C ASN A 506 -18.20 27.45 -45.73
N SER A 507 -18.79 26.70 -46.66
CA SER A 507 -18.21 26.43 -47.98
C SER A 507 -18.08 27.66 -48.90
N ASP A 508 -18.83 28.73 -48.65
CA ASP A 508 -18.79 29.98 -49.41
C ASP A 508 -18.04 31.12 -48.69
N ASN A 509 -17.38 30.81 -47.57
CA ASN A 509 -16.65 31.77 -46.73
C ASN A 509 -17.50 32.94 -46.21
N SER A 510 -18.83 32.83 -46.19
CA SER A 510 -19.71 33.90 -45.74
C SER A 510 -19.95 33.88 -44.21
N ASP A 511 -19.90 32.70 -43.58
CA ASP A 511 -20.33 32.52 -42.18
C ASP A 511 -19.63 31.33 -41.46
N TRP A 512 -19.94 31.13 -40.18
CA TRP A 512 -19.44 30.05 -39.33
C TRP A 512 -20.55 29.08 -38.89
N ILE A 513 -20.30 27.78 -39.07
CA ILE A 513 -21.16 26.69 -38.64
C ILE A 513 -20.76 26.27 -37.23
N ASN A 514 -21.68 26.32 -36.27
CA ASN A 514 -21.44 25.84 -34.90
C ASN A 514 -21.53 24.31 -34.85
N LEU A 515 -20.48 23.65 -34.37
CA LEU A 515 -20.36 22.19 -34.30
C LEU A 515 -20.55 21.61 -32.89
N GLY A 516 -20.70 22.45 -31.85
CA GLY A 516 -20.97 22.01 -30.47
C GLY A 516 -20.07 22.66 -29.42
N ASP A 517 -20.24 22.24 -28.16
CA ASP A 517 -19.51 22.79 -27.00
C ASP A 517 -18.20 22.00 -26.72
N CYS A 518 -17.15 22.71 -26.31
CA CYS A 518 -15.88 22.14 -25.85
C CYS A 518 -15.98 21.63 -24.39
N GLY A 519 -15.16 20.65 -24.01
CA GLY A 519 -15.15 20.09 -22.65
C GLY A 519 -14.46 20.93 -21.54
N THR A 520 -15.26 21.53 -20.64
CA THR A 520 -15.10 21.78 -19.16
C THR A 520 -13.94 22.61 -18.49
N THR A 521 -14.32 23.67 -17.72
CA THR A 521 -13.70 24.37 -16.52
C THR A 521 -12.30 25.07 -16.49
N SER A 522 -12.25 26.18 -15.70
CA SER A 522 -11.12 26.95 -15.06
C SER A 522 -10.40 28.07 -15.85
N ASN A 523 -10.22 29.26 -15.21
CA ASN A 523 -9.67 30.50 -15.78
C ASN A 523 -8.37 31.00 -15.04
N ASN A 524 -7.61 30.16 -14.34
CA ASN A 524 -6.36 30.58 -13.69
C ASN A 524 -5.14 30.44 -14.66
N PRO A 525 -4.40 31.52 -14.97
CA PRO A 525 -3.29 31.48 -15.94
C PRO A 525 -2.09 30.60 -15.54
N CYS A 526 -2.01 30.20 -14.27
CA CYS A 526 -0.92 29.36 -13.76
C CYS A 526 -1.34 27.89 -13.55
N ASP A 527 -2.59 27.53 -13.88
CA ASP A 527 -3.00 26.13 -13.86
C ASP A 527 -2.21 25.35 -14.93
N GLY A 528 -1.60 24.23 -14.54
CA GLY A 528 -0.85 23.35 -15.44
C GLY A 528 0.64 23.68 -15.62
N TYR A 529 1.20 24.65 -14.88
CA TYR A 529 2.63 24.98 -14.94
C TYR A 529 3.34 24.78 -13.60
N ASP A 530 4.58 24.29 -13.63
CA ASP A 530 5.35 23.93 -12.43
C ASP A 530 6.11 25.12 -11.83
N ALA A 531 6.38 25.07 -10.52
CA ALA A 531 7.21 26.07 -9.85
C ALA A 531 8.69 25.98 -10.28
N TRP A 532 9.39 27.12 -10.32
CA TRP A 532 10.83 27.16 -10.60
C TRP A 532 11.63 26.42 -9.52
N VAL A 533 12.54 25.56 -9.96
CA VAL A 533 13.40 24.72 -9.12
C VAL A 533 14.85 25.09 -9.42
N ASN A 534 15.62 25.37 -8.38
CA ASN A 534 17.03 25.66 -8.54
C ASN A 534 17.84 24.42 -8.94
N ASN A 535 19.02 24.61 -9.54
CA ASN A 535 19.88 23.55 -10.09
C ASN A 535 19.24 22.70 -11.20
N VAL A 536 18.13 23.16 -11.77
CA VAL A 536 17.57 22.64 -13.03
C VAL A 536 17.98 23.57 -14.17
N SER A 537 18.51 23.01 -15.26
CA SER A 537 18.77 23.77 -16.49
C SER A 537 17.48 23.89 -17.28
N TYR A 538 17.15 25.11 -17.72
CA TYR A 538 15.95 25.42 -18.50
C TYR A 538 16.34 25.90 -19.90
N ASP A 539 15.69 25.33 -20.91
CA ASP A 539 15.90 25.64 -22.32
C ASP A 539 14.98 26.79 -22.76
N THR A 540 15.36 27.53 -23.81
CA THR A 540 14.53 28.60 -24.38
C THR A 540 13.16 28.05 -24.79
N GLY A 541 12.08 28.59 -24.19
CA GLY A 541 10.69 28.17 -24.35
C GLY A 541 10.07 27.54 -23.08
N ASP A 542 10.87 27.18 -22.07
CA ASP A 542 10.37 26.57 -20.83
C ASP A 542 9.56 27.56 -19.98
N ILE A 543 8.41 27.13 -19.45
CA ILE A 543 7.53 27.99 -18.65
C ILE A 543 7.47 27.51 -17.20
N VAL A 544 7.70 28.41 -16.24
CA VAL A 544 7.73 28.11 -14.80
C VAL A 544 6.98 29.17 -13.99
N ILE A 545 6.48 28.78 -12.83
CA ILE A 545 5.93 29.67 -11.83
C ILE A 545 7.05 30.10 -10.88
N TYR A 546 7.32 31.39 -10.83
CA TYR A 546 8.26 31.98 -9.88
C TYR A 546 7.66 33.23 -9.24
N LYS A 547 7.72 33.35 -7.91
CA LYS A 547 7.19 34.50 -7.17
C LYS A 547 5.71 34.84 -7.50
N GLY A 548 4.86 33.82 -7.66
CA GLY A 548 3.44 34.01 -7.98
C GLY A 548 3.21 34.60 -9.38
N SER A 549 4.13 34.38 -10.31
CA SER A 549 4.04 34.83 -11.69
C SER A 549 4.59 33.76 -12.62
N LEU A 550 4.04 33.68 -13.83
CA LEU A 550 4.44 32.75 -14.86
C LEU A 550 5.57 33.37 -15.69
N PHE A 551 6.66 32.64 -15.92
CA PHE A 551 7.84 33.08 -16.66
C PHE A 551 8.23 32.07 -17.73
N GLU A 552 8.59 32.55 -18.91
CA GLU A 552 9.14 31.76 -20.01
C GLU A 552 10.66 31.99 -20.12
N ARG A 553 11.43 30.94 -20.30
CA ARG A 553 12.87 31.02 -20.55
C ARG A 553 13.07 31.54 -21.96
N VAL A 554 13.82 32.62 -22.10
CA VAL A 554 14.24 33.17 -23.40
C VAL A 554 15.77 33.12 -23.48
N ASN A 555 16.37 33.38 -24.65
CA ASN A 555 17.81 33.28 -24.85
C ASN A 555 18.62 34.03 -23.77
N GLY A 556 19.11 33.28 -22.78
CA GLY A 556 19.88 33.78 -21.64
C GLY A 556 19.07 34.34 -20.46
N ASP A 557 17.78 34.63 -20.59
CA ASP A 557 16.99 35.36 -19.58
C ASP A 557 15.59 34.76 -19.33
N TRP A 558 14.76 35.37 -18.47
CA TRP A 558 13.38 34.98 -18.17
C TRP A 558 12.39 36.10 -18.49
N LYS A 559 11.39 35.80 -19.31
CA LYS A 559 10.30 36.70 -19.70
C LYS A 559 9.04 36.41 -18.90
N LYS A 560 8.51 37.39 -18.17
CA LYS A 560 7.23 37.23 -17.45
C LYS A 560 6.05 37.21 -18.42
N LEU A 561 5.17 36.20 -18.29
CA LEU A 561 3.96 36.03 -19.11
C LEU A 561 2.70 36.51 -18.40
N ALA A 562 2.50 36.13 -17.14
CA ALA A 562 1.29 36.46 -16.37
C ALA A 562 1.57 36.50 -14.86
N THR A 563 0.62 37.00 -14.07
CA THR A 563 0.66 36.92 -12.59
C THR A 563 -0.39 35.92 -12.14
N CYS A 564 0.01 34.96 -11.30
CA CYS A 564 -0.90 33.95 -10.76
C CYS A 564 -1.87 34.59 -9.78
N THR A 565 -3.11 34.11 -9.73
CA THR A 565 -4.15 34.68 -8.85
C THR A 565 -4.02 34.24 -7.39
N SER A 566 -3.04 33.38 -7.04
CA SER A 566 -2.66 33.06 -5.66
C SER A 566 -1.18 32.67 -5.54
N SER A 567 -0.50 33.11 -4.48
CA SER A 567 0.97 33.16 -4.35
C SER A 567 1.54 32.23 -3.29
N SER A 568 2.57 31.43 -3.61
CA SER A 568 3.56 30.88 -2.66
C SER A 568 4.91 30.59 -3.36
N LEU A 569 6.01 30.56 -2.59
CA LEU A 569 7.41 30.77 -3.05
C LEU A 569 8.41 29.81 -2.37
N ALA A 570 9.46 29.36 -3.08
CA ALA A 570 10.68 28.75 -2.53
C ALA A 570 11.96 28.98 -3.40
N LEU A 571 13.16 28.81 -2.82
CA LEU A 571 14.54 29.06 -3.34
C LEU A 571 15.53 27.91 -2.89
N LEU A 572 16.73 27.70 -3.52
CA LEU A 572 17.83 26.73 -3.14
C LEU A 572 19.29 27.34 -3.30
N PRO A 573 20.48 26.63 -3.35
CA PRO A 573 20.95 25.23 -3.02
C PRO A 573 22.45 25.04 -2.49
N GLY A 574 22.88 23.77 -2.24
CA GLY A 574 24.21 23.15 -2.60
C GLY A 574 24.92 22.26 -1.53
N GLU A 575 25.76 21.21 -1.77
CA GLU A 575 25.80 19.99 -2.65
C GLU A 575 26.92 18.97 -2.17
N ASN A 576 26.84 17.66 -2.57
CA ASN A 576 27.88 16.58 -2.76
C ASN A 576 28.11 15.33 -1.83
N VAL A 577 28.68 14.24 -2.43
CA VAL A 577 28.38 12.74 -2.44
C VAL A 577 29.44 11.77 -1.76
N GLU A 578 29.07 10.46 -1.61
CA GLU A 578 29.48 9.15 -0.96
C GLU A 578 30.90 8.46 -0.94
N GLU A 579 31.12 7.40 -0.07
CA GLU A 579 31.85 6.10 -0.36
C GLU A 579 31.81 4.92 0.72
N VAL A 580 32.34 3.71 0.39
CA VAL A 580 32.10 2.27 0.81
C VAL A 580 32.94 1.67 2.00
N SER A 581 32.49 0.57 2.68
CA SER A 581 33.08 0.01 3.95
C SER A 581 34.32 -0.93 3.86
N ASN A 582 35.29 -0.79 4.79
CA ASN A 582 36.67 -1.33 4.70
C ASN A 582 37.09 -2.44 5.72
N PHE A 583 36.19 -3.31 6.24
CA PHE A 583 36.52 -4.26 7.33
C PHE A 583 35.91 -5.69 7.25
N ARG A 584 36.73 -6.74 7.35
CA ARG A 584 36.37 -8.17 7.17
C ARG A 584 36.90 -9.09 8.29
N ALA A 585 36.13 -10.13 8.62
CA ALA A 585 36.52 -11.19 9.53
C ALA A 585 35.90 -12.52 9.06
N TYR A 586 36.67 -13.61 9.03
CA TYR A 586 36.25 -14.91 8.50
C TYR A 586 37.12 -16.05 9.05
N PRO A 587 36.62 -17.29 9.11
CA PRO A 587 35.23 -17.70 8.87
C PRO A 587 34.30 -17.21 9.98
N ILE A 588 33.00 -17.06 9.68
CA ILE A 588 31.95 -16.84 10.68
C ILE A 588 30.83 -17.83 10.35
N PRO A 589 30.53 -18.82 11.20
CA PRO A 589 31.13 -19.06 12.53
C PRO A 589 32.59 -19.54 12.50
N ALA A 590 33.39 -19.16 13.51
CA ALA A 590 34.78 -19.58 13.67
C ALA A 590 34.90 -20.65 14.76
N LYS A 591 35.62 -21.74 14.49
CA LYS A 591 35.81 -22.83 15.46
C LYS A 591 37.16 -22.71 16.19
N ASP A 592 38.27 -22.77 15.45
CA ASP A 592 39.60 -22.79 16.05
C ASP A 592 40.39 -21.49 15.82
N VAL A 593 40.30 -20.91 14.62
CA VAL A 593 41.05 -19.72 14.20
C VAL A 593 40.14 -18.78 13.41
N LEU A 594 40.24 -17.49 13.72
CA LEU A 594 39.55 -16.39 13.05
C LEU A 594 40.58 -15.50 12.35
N TYR A 595 40.38 -15.21 11.07
CA TYR A 595 41.16 -14.26 10.28
C TYR A 595 40.45 -12.91 10.19
N ILE A 596 41.21 -11.84 10.25
CA ILE A 596 40.73 -10.45 10.28
C ILE A 596 41.51 -9.67 9.24
N GLU A 597 40.79 -8.96 8.37
CA GLU A 597 41.34 -8.09 7.35
C GLU A 597 40.69 -6.71 7.42
N ALA A 598 41.47 -5.63 7.39
CA ALA A 598 40.97 -4.26 7.35
C ALA A 598 41.81 -3.43 6.38
N TYR A 599 41.18 -2.52 5.64
CA TYR A 599 41.81 -1.72 4.58
C TYR A 599 41.52 -0.24 4.81
N ASN A 600 42.25 0.65 4.12
CA ASN A 600 42.03 2.11 4.16
C ASN A 600 41.95 2.70 5.57
N LEU A 601 42.73 2.16 6.51
CA LEU A 601 42.69 2.61 7.89
C LEU A 601 43.27 4.02 8.04
N THR A 602 42.63 4.83 8.88
CA THR A 602 43.08 6.17 9.28
C THR A 602 43.43 6.16 10.78
N GLY A 603 44.53 6.82 11.14
CA GLY A 603 45.10 6.79 12.51
C GLY A 603 46.23 5.75 12.66
N GLU A 604 46.64 5.47 13.90
CA GLU A 604 47.70 4.52 14.24
C GLU A 604 47.11 3.28 14.93
N PRO A 605 46.60 2.29 14.18
CA PRO A 605 46.00 1.10 14.77
C PRO A 605 47.07 0.28 15.50
N SER A 606 46.91 0.15 16.81
CA SER A 606 47.91 -0.44 17.70
C SER A 606 47.59 -1.88 18.09
N ALA A 607 46.31 -2.27 18.08
CA ALA A 607 45.88 -3.60 18.47
C ALA A 607 44.49 -3.98 17.93
N ILE A 608 44.25 -5.28 17.77
CA ILE A 608 42.94 -5.88 17.57
C ILE A 608 42.47 -6.49 18.89
N LEU A 609 41.28 -6.10 19.34
CA LEU A 609 40.66 -6.54 20.58
C LEU A 609 39.49 -7.48 20.30
N LEU A 610 39.54 -8.69 20.85
CA LEU A 610 38.41 -9.61 20.91
C LEU A 610 37.66 -9.41 22.23
N LYS A 611 36.36 -9.15 22.14
CA LYS A 611 35.49 -8.78 23.27
C LYS A 611 34.27 -9.68 23.38
N ASP A 612 33.83 -9.92 24.61
CA ASP A 612 32.54 -10.58 24.87
C ASP A 612 31.34 -9.61 24.70
N VAL A 613 30.13 -10.14 24.80
CA VAL A 613 28.87 -9.36 24.73
C VAL A 613 28.71 -8.32 25.83
N LYS A 614 29.48 -8.42 26.92
CA LYS A 614 29.52 -7.44 28.01
C LYS A 614 30.60 -6.39 27.79
N GLY A 615 31.30 -6.42 26.65
CA GLY A 615 32.34 -5.47 26.26
C GLY A 615 33.72 -5.73 26.88
N ARG A 616 33.89 -6.82 27.65
CA ARG A 616 35.15 -7.19 28.29
C ARG A 616 36.12 -7.73 27.24
N THR A 617 37.35 -7.24 27.25
CA THR A 617 38.39 -7.70 26.33
C THR A 617 38.91 -9.06 26.79
N LEU A 618 38.70 -10.08 25.96
CA LEU A 618 39.13 -11.46 26.20
C LEU A 618 40.54 -11.73 25.65
N GLN A 619 40.87 -11.10 24.53
CA GLN A 619 42.19 -11.21 23.90
C GLN A 619 42.55 -9.91 23.19
N SER A 620 43.84 -9.58 23.19
CA SER A 620 44.41 -8.44 22.48
C SER A 620 45.57 -8.92 21.63
N VAL A 621 45.55 -8.59 20.35
CA VAL A 621 46.63 -8.88 19.41
C VAL A 621 47.24 -7.57 18.95
N GLU A 622 48.51 -7.35 19.27
CA GLU A 622 49.23 -6.16 18.81
C GLU A 622 49.39 -6.18 17.30
N VAL A 623 49.19 -5.02 16.67
CA VAL A 623 49.42 -4.83 15.24
C VAL A 623 50.66 -3.97 15.09
N LYS A 624 51.67 -4.46 14.36
CA LYS A 624 52.90 -3.72 14.07
C LYS A 624 52.95 -3.36 12.59
N GLY A 625 53.13 -2.08 12.27
CA GLY A 625 53.49 -1.63 10.92
C GLY A 625 52.39 -1.02 10.03
N ALA A 626 51.26 -0.56 10.57
CA ALA A 626 50.26 0.18 9.80
C ALA A 626 50.46 1.71 9.97
N SER A 627 50.93 2.39 8.92
CA SER A 627 51.22 3.83 8.92
C SER A 627 49.98 4.72 8.73
N GLU A 628 50.11 6.00 9.11
CA GLU A 628 49.04 7.01 9.34
C GLU A 628 48.02 7.28 8.21
N LYS A 629 48.20 6.77 6.98
CA LYS A 629 47.22 6.90 5.88
C LYS A 629 47.20 5.67 4.97
N GLY A 630 46.06 4.98 4.92
CA GLY A 630 45.79 3.91 3.95
C GLY A 630 46.31 2.53 4.35
N GLY A 631 46.64 2.31 5.62
CA GLY A 631 47.17 1.04 6.10
C GLY A 631 46.18 -0.11 5.98
N SER A 632 46.68 -1.32 5.68
CA SER A 632 45.92 -2.57 5.71
C SER A 632 46.43 -3.51 6.79
N ILE A 633 45.52 -4.15 7.53
CA ILE A 633 45.85 -5.12 8.57
C ILE A 633 45.32 -6.48 8.15
N LYS A 634 46.16 -7.52 8.27
CA LYS A 634 45.75 -8.92 8.16
C LYS A 634 46.32 -9.72 9.32
N GLN A 635 45.45 -10.31 10.13
CA GLN A 635 45.84 -11.00 11.36
C GLN A 635 44.96 -12.23 11.62
N SER A 636 45.52 -13.24 12.29
CA SER A 636 44.75 -14.37 12.82
C SER A 636 44.68 -14.35 14.35
N ILE A 637 43.56 -14.82 14.89
CA ILE A 637 43.27 -14.97 16.31
C ILE A 637 42.82 -16.41 16.57
N ASN A 638 43.45 -17.09 17.53
CA ASN A 638 43.00 -18.40 17.99
C ASN A 638 41.79 -18.24 18.91
N VAL A 639 40.66 -18.84 18.53
CA VAL A 639 39.39 -18.75 19.23
C VAL A 639 38.90 -20.08 19.80
N GLY A 640 39.61 -21.19 19.54
CA GLY A 640 39.17 -22.55 19.90
C GLY A 640 39.09 -22.87 21.40
N LYS A 641 39.51 -21.94 22.27
CA LYS A 641 39.33 -22.04 23.72
C LYS A 641 38.15 -21.25 24.26
N LEU A 642 37.45 -20.51 23.40
CA LEU A 642 36.30 -19.69 23.78
C LEU A 642 35.03 -20.52 23.67
N SER A 643 34.10 -20.30 24.60
CA SER A 643 32.80 -20.96 24.57
C SER A 643 32.00 -20.52 23.36
N SER A 644 31.18 -21.41 22.80
CA SER A 644 30.30 -21.09 21.68
C SER A 644 29.42 -19.88 22.03
N GLY A 645 29.32 -18.90 21.13
CA GLY A 645 28.61 -17.66 21.42
C GLY A 645 28.99 -16.48 20.55
N ILE A 646 28.45 -15.31 20.90
CA ILE A 646 28.66 -14.06 20.17
C ILE A 646 29.84 -13.29 20.78
N TYR A 647 30.73 -12.81 19.92
CA TYR A 647 31.87 -11.98 20.31
C TYR A 647 32.04 -10.80 19.34
N PHE A 648 32.89 -9.84 19.70
CA PHE A 648 33.14 -8.64 18.90
C PHE A 648 34.64 -8.42 18.70
N ILE A 649 35.03 -8.11 17.47
CA ILE A 649 36.37 -7.63 17.14
C ILE A 649 36.34 -6.12 17.07
N LYS A 650 37.29 -5.45 17.71
CA LYS A 650 37.51 -4.00 17.63
C LYS A 650 38.95 -3.68 17.28
N ILE A 651 39.18 -2.77 16.34
CA ILE A 651 40.52 -2.19 16.11
C ILE A 651 40.72 -1.00 17.05
N LYS A 652 41.82 -0.99 17.80
CA LYS A 652 42.21 0.09 18.73
C LYS A 652 43.25 0.98 18.05
N GLY A 653 43.09 2.30 18.16
CA GLY A 653 44.03 3.29 17.62
C GLY A 653 43.64 3.87 16.25
N SER A 654 42.57 3.38 15.62
CA SER A 654 41.98 4.03 14.44
C SER A 654 41.12 5.24 14.83
N ASN A 655 41.12 6.29 14.00
CA ASN A 655 40.33 7.50 14.22
C ASN A 655 38.81 7.24 14.13
N GLU A 656 38.42 6.27 13.30
CA GLU A 656 37.05 5.73 13.27
C GLU A 656 36.96 4.43 14.09
N PRO A 657 35.94 4.26 14.94
CA PRO A 657 35.80 3.06 15.76
C PRO A 657 35.28 1.88 14.91
N MET A 658 36.18 0.98 14.52
CA MET A 658 35.83 -0.19 13.72
C MET A 658 35.53 -1.41 14.60
N VAL A 659 34.26 -1.85 14.62
CA VAL A 659 33.79 -2.99 15.41
C VAL A 659 33.00 -3.96 14.53
N LYS A 660 33.25 -5.27 14.65
CA LYS A 660 32.56 -6.32 13.88
C LYS A 660 32.12 -7.47 14.78
N LYS A 661 30.86 -7.89 14.65
CA LYS A 661 30.31 -9.07 15.33
C LYS A 661 30.86 -10.34 14.67
N ILE A 662 31.26 -11.30 15.51
CA ILE A 662 31.67 -12.65 15.11
C ILE A 662 30.89 -13.68 15.94
N ILE A 663 30.83 -14.91 15.43
CA ILE A 663 30.21 -16.06 16.10
C ILE A 663 31.28 -17.13 16.25
N ILE A 664 31.43 -17.68 17.45
CA ILE A 664 32.34 -18.80 17.74
C ILE A 664 31.48 -20.05 18.02
N GLU A 665 31.88 -21.19 17.49
CA GLU A 665 31.21 -22.50 17.63
C GLU A 665 32.00 -23.49 18.48
#